data_AF-A0A0F7N8X4-F1
#
_entry.id   AF-A0A0F7N8X4-F1
#
_cell.length_a   1.000
_cell.length_b   1.000
_cell.length_c   1.000
_cell.angle_alpha   90.00
_cell.angle_beta   90.00
_cell.angle_gamma   90.00
#
_symmetry.space_group_name_H-M   'P 1'
#
loop_
_entity.id
_entity.type
_entity.pdbx_description
1 polymer ?
#
loop_
_entity_poly.entity_id
_entity_poly.type
_entity_poly.pdbx_seq_one_letter_code
_entity_poly.pdbx_strand_id
1 'polypeptide(L)'
;MRTEEVLSGLGTGVWRWAAHTDRVVLDPQAARLLGLPPACVTVHASAVRGRLHGVDFIELNGILDLALAEGTLAEGRLRVVDTEGDVVRVVRCRMRALESAPGEQTDIVGTIQEVIDAPAGPAAGPPGTSDWRLSREAFLLSAGRALAEARSTDQVLRVAASLSMPGFSPDGMGVFAVEGDDLVLIGQHGYRPEETGPFRTIPMDSSFPSAEAARTSRAVYIAGREEYERRFPEAWRYVQAVPRGSWAFLPLIAEGRTVGAWMAAFEDVVPFTPDERSVLTTVARMLAQALSDAHVHESERELADGLQRSMMPAVARIPGFDVAARYVPSGGGLQIGGDWYDVFGLPSGQTALVIGDVQGHDVRAAGLMSQLRIAIRAYASEGHRPDAVLARASAFLTRLNERRAGDPADARFATCLYLQADPVTGTLTVARAGHLDPAVALPDGTLIIHPSDGGLPLGVEDDPVYPLSEHKIDPDETMLLCTDGLVETGGHDLYSGQARLGAAFGATLGADLETVAEAIVDTVTGPGSYATRGPHSGRSQDDIAFVLLRTAGATRLAHPESERHMYLAVPQSEQQRISDARHQLRGLLYDWATADQIDAAELALSEMIANVMVHTDSTANVLADLTGPPGRRVLRMTIADADGNLPHRRHPGEMGSSGRGVLLLQALCDNWGVEPRGDGKAIWAEFREEDQE
;
A
#
# COMPACT_ATOMS: atom_id res chain seq x y z
N MET A 1 43.07 -27.60 8.31
CA MET A 1 41.87 -28.32 8.75
C MET A 1 40.69 -27.44 8.40
N ARG A 2 39.81 -27.88 7.49
CA ARG A 2 38.65 -27.08 7.07
C ARG A 2 37.65 -27.01 8.23
N THR A 3 36.92 -25.91 8.38
CA THR A 3 35.96 -25.69 9.48
C THR A 3 34.96 -26.84 9.62
N GLU A 4 34.55 -27.44 8.51
CA GLU A 4 33.67 -28.61 8.45
C GLU A 4 34.27 -29.87 9.10
N GLU A 5 35.59 -30.09 8.99
CA GLU A 5 36.28 -31.24 9.59
C GLU A 5 36.33 -31.12 11.12
N VAL A 6 36.42 -29.89 11.65
CA VAL A 6 36.42 -29.61 13.09
C VAL A 6 35.01 -29.82 13.67
N LEU A 7 33.98 -29.29 12.99
CA LEU A 7 32.59 -29.41 13.44
C LEU A 7 32.09 -30.85 13.39
N SER A 8 32.42 -31.58 12.32
CA SER A 8 32.12 -33.01 12.21
C SER A 8 32.82 -33.83 13.32
N GLY A 9 34.07 -33.49 13.66
CA GLY A 9 34.80 -34.09 14.78
C GLY A 9 34.17 -33.82 16.16
N LEU A 10 33.40 -32.75 16.30
CA LEU A 10 32.62 -32.42 17.50
C LEU A 10 31.20 -33.00 17.48
N GLY A 11 30.86 -33.78 16.44
CA GLY A 11 29.54 -34.35 16.24
C GLY A 11 28.47 -33.33 15.81
N THR A 12 28.86 -32.12 15.42
CA THR A 12 27.96 -31.06 14.97
C THR A 12 27.86 -31.06 13.45
N GLY A 13 26.64 -31.18 12.93
CA GLY A 13 26.36 -31.02 11.50
C GLY A 13 25.97 -29.59 11.15
N VAL A 14 26.29 -29.17 9.93
CA VAL A 14 25.93 -27.87 9.37
C VAL A 14 24.90 -28.05 8.26
N TRP A 15 23.96 -27.11 8.20
CA TRP A 15 22.96 -27.05 7.14
C TRP A 15 22.69 -25.63 6.66
N ARG A 16 22.23 -25.50 5.41
CA ARG A 16 21.79 -24.24 4.81
C ARG A 16 20.47 -24.46 4.09
N TRP A 17 19.48 -23.63 4.36
CA TRP A 17 18.20 -23.61 3.66
C TRP A 17 18.12 -22.36 2.77
N ALA A 18 17.89 -22.61 1.48
CA ALA A 18 17.66 -21.60 0.48
C ALA A 18 16.14 -21.42 0.29
N ALA A 19 15.57 -20.35 0.86
CA ALA A 19 14.13 -20.13 0.91
C ALA A 19 13.48 -20.03 -0.50
N HIS A 20 14.20 -19.47 -1.47
CA HIS A 20 13.71 -19.27 -2.84
C HIS A 20 13.54 -20.57 -3.65
N THR A 21 14.34 -21.60 -3.35
CA THR A 21 14.27 -22.92 -4.01
C THR A 21 13.70 -24.00 -3.12
N ASP A 22 13.41 -23.65 -1.87
CA ASP A 22 13.00 -24.53 -0.77
C ASP A 22 13.92 -25.75 -0.60
N ARG A 23 15.24 -25.53 -0.76
CA ARG A 23 16.27 -26.57 -0.71
C ARG A 23 17.17 -26.44 0.51
N VAL A 24 17.39 -27.56 1.18
CA VAL A 24 18.29 -27.69 2.33
C VAL A 24 19.53 -28.47 1.90
N VAL A 25 20.69 -27.82 2.02
CA VAL A 25 22.00 -28.45 1.89
C VAL A 25 22.42 -28.93 3.27
N LEU A 26 22.71 -30.22 3.39
CA LEU A 26 23.14 -30.89 4.60
C LEU A 26 24.56 -31.42 4.41
N ASP A 27 25.44 -31.17 5.38
CA ASP A 27 26.71 -31.89 5.43
C ASP A 27 26.51 -33.37 5.85
N PRO A 28 27.52 -34.25 5.71
CA PRO A 28 27.39 -35.65 6.06
C PRO A 28 26.94 -35.91 7.51
N GLN A 29 27.30 -35.01 8.44
CA GLN A 29 26.99 -35.16 9.86
C GLN A 29 25.54 -34.74 10.15
N ALA A 30 25.06 -33.66 9.55
CA ALA A 30 23.68 -33.18 9.63
C ALA A 30 22.73 -34.19 8.98
N ALA A 31 23.09 -34.72 7.81
CA ALA A 31 22.33 -35.79 7.16
C ALA A 31 22.19 -37.02 8.06
N ARG A 32 23.29 -37.47 8.67
CA ARG A 32 23.30 -38.58 9.64
C ARG A 32 22.39 -38.32 10.84
N LEU A 33 22.45 -37.12 11.42
CA LEU A 33 21.66 -36.73 12.59
C LEU A 33 20.16 -36.65 12.28
N LEU A 34 19.79 -36.34 11.04
CA LEU A 34 18.40 -36.34 10.57
C LEU A 34 17.94 -37.72 10.06
N GLY A 35 18.77 -38.77 10.18
CA GLY A 35 18.43 -40.12 9.71
C GLY A 35 18.46 -40.29 8.18
N LEU A 36 19.10 -39.38 7.47
CA LEU A 36 19.37 -39.45 6.03
C LEU A 36 20.74 -40.12 5.75
N PRO A 37 21.02 -40.58 4.51
CA PRO A 37 22.31 -41.15 4.16
C PRO A 37 23.47 -40.20 4.51
N PRO A 38 24.56 -40.67 5.16
CA PRO A 38 25.64 -39.83 5.68
C PRO A 38 26.59 -39.35 4.57
N ALA A 39 26.06 -38.51 3.68
CA ALA A 39 26.77 -37.86 2.59
C ALA A 39 26.35 -36.39 2.53
N CYS A 40 27.15 -35.57 1.84
CA CYS A 40 26.72 -34.22 1.51
C CYS A 40 25.53 -34.33 0.54
N VAL A 41 24.36 -33.87 0.97
CA VAL A 41 23.11 -34.02 0.22
C VAL A 41 22.38 -32.69 0.17
N THR A 42 21.78 -32.42 -0.98
CA THR A 42 20.81 -31.34 -1.13
C THR A 42 19.44 -31.98 -1.25
N VAL A 43 18.59 -31.75 -0.25
CA VAL A 43 17.24 -32.27 -0.17
C VAL A 43 16.24 -31.11 -0.17
N HIS A 44 14.99 -31.41 -0.43
CA HIS A 44 13.92 -30.44 -0.26
C HIS A 44 13.62 -30.24 1.24
N ALA A 45 13.15 -29.06 1.66
CA ALA A 45 12.84 -28.80 3.07
C ALA A 45 11.78 -29.75 3.65
N SER A 46 10.82 -30.19 2.81
CA SER A 46 9.83 -31.21 3.16
C SER A 46 10.45 -32.54 3.60
N ALA A 47 11.58 -32.94 3.00
CA ALA A 47 12.29 -34.17 3.38
C ALA A 47 12.95 -34.06 4.76
N VAL A 48 13.43 -32.87 5.13
CA VAL A 48 13.94 -32.60 6.49
C VAL A 48 12.80 -32.57 7.49
N ARG A 49 11.70 -31.88 7.16
CA ARG A 49 10.47 -31.82 7.97
C ARG A 49 9.90 -33.20 8.27
N GLY A 50 9.88 -34.11 7.28
CA GLY A 50 9.41 -35.49 7.45
C GLY A 50 10.20 -36.33 8.46
N ARG A 51 11.40 -35.87 8.85
CA ARG A 51 12.25 -36.52 9.87
C ARG A 51 12.15 -35.88 11.24
N LEU A 52 11.31 -34.86 11.43
CA LEU A 52 11.14 -34.17 12.70
C LEU A 52 9.75 -34.44 13.26
N HIS A 53 9.64 -34.59 14.57
CA HIS A 53 8.36 -34.73 15.24
C HIS A 53 7.48 -33.50 14.96
N GLY A 54 6.22 -33.71 14.59
CA GLY A 54 5.34 -32.64 14.07
C GLY A 54 5.14 -31.48 15.04
N VAL A 55 5.01 -31.77 16.33
CA VAL A 55 4.90 -30.74 17.39
C VAL A 55 6.14 -29.87 17.47
N ASP A 56 7.33 -30.47 17.42
CA ASP A 56 8.59 -29.76 17.59
C ASP A 56 8.89 -28.89 16.35
N PHE A 57 8.46 -29.33 15.16
CA PHE A 57 8.57 -28.53 13.93
C PHE A 57 7.68 -27.29 13.96
N ILE A 58 6.45 -27.40 14.48
CA ILE A 58 5.54 -26.26 14.62
C ILE A 58 6.12 -25.23 15.61
N GLU A 59 6.63 -25.70 16.74
CA GLU A 59 7.30 -24.84 17.72
C GLU A 59 8.54 -24.17 17.11
N LEU A 60 9.34 -24.92 16.36
CA LEU A 60 10.53 -24.41 15.67
C LEU A 60 10.19 -23.32 14.65
N ASN A 61 9.12 -23.49 13.86
CA ASN A 61 8.67 -22.48 12.89
C ASN A 61 8.23 -21.19 13.59
N GLY A 62 7.45 -21.28 14.68
CA GLY A 62 7.07 -20.10 15.45
C GLY A 62 8.28 -19.36 16.06
N ILE A 63 9.28 -20.11 16.53
CA ILE A 63 10.54 -19.53 17.03
C ILE A 63 11.32 -18.85 15.89
N LEU A 64 11.34 -19.47 14.70
CA LEU A 64 12.04 -18.92 13.53
C LEU A 64 11.39 -17.62 13.03
N ASP A 65 10.07 -17.55 12.92
CA ASP A 65 9.35 -16.35 12.48
C ASP A 65 9.63 -15.16 13.42
N LEU A 66 9.63 -15.40 14.73
CA LEU A 66 9.98 -14.40 15.72
C LEU A 66 11.45 -13.97 15.60
N ALA A 67 12.36 -14.93 15.44
CA ALA A 67 13.79 -14.64 15.29
C ALA A 67 14.11 -13.87 14.00
N LEU A 68 13.36 -14.11 12.92
CA LEU A 68 13.46 -13.35 11.67
C LEU A 68 12.98 -11.90 11.83
N ALA A 69 11.85 -11.70 12.53
CA ALA A 69 11.32 -10.37 12.81
C ALA A 69 12.27 -9.53 13.71
N GLU A 70 12.96 -10.18 14.64
CA GLU A 70 13.84 -9.51 15.62
C GLU A 70 15.34 -9.55 15.26
N GLY A 71 15.72 -10.25 14.18
CA GLY A 71 17.13 -10.40 13.76
C GLY A 71 17.98 -11.25 14.72
N THR A 72 17.36 -12.15 15.50
CA THR A 72 18.02 -12.91 16.58
C THR A 72 18.37 -14.35 16.17
N LEU A 73 19.12 -15.07 17.03
CA LEU A 73 19.45 -16.48 16.83
C LEU A 73 18.29 -17.36 17.34
N ALA A 74 17.75 -18.22 16.48
CA ALA A 74 16.75 -19.21 16.87
C ALA A 74 17.43 -20.49 17.38
N GLU A 75 16.91 -21.06 18.47
CA GLU A 75 17.35 -22.34 19.04
C GLU A 75 16.16 -23.20 19.44
N GLY A 76 16.19 -24.49 19.09
CA GLY A 76 15.13 -25.43 19.42
C GLY A 76 15.66 -26.85 19.67
N ARG A 77 14.95 -27.61 20.51
CA ARG A 77 15.17 -29.06 20.68
C ARG A 77 14.15 -29.80 19.83
N LEU A 78 14.63 -30.71 18.99
CA LEU A 78 13.84 -31.43 18.01
C LEU A 78 14.00 -32.93 18.22
N ARG A 79 12.88 -33.64 18.32
CA ARG A 79 12.85 -35.10 18.23
C ARG A 79 12.94 -35.48 16.76
N VAL A 80 13.95 -36.27 16.42
CA VAL A 80 14.10 -36.89 15.09
C VAL A 80 13.37 -38.21 15.10
N VAL A 81 12.55 -38.44 14.09
CA VAL A 81 11.70 -39.63 13.93
C VAL A 81 12.12 -40.46 12.72
N ASP A 82 11.86 -41.76 12.78
CA ASP A 82 12.00 -42.66 11.63
C ASP A 82 10.75 -42.64 10.73
N THR A 83 10.71 -43.53 9.74
CA THR A 83 9.60 -43.66 8.78
C THR A 83 8.30 -44.15 9.42
N GLU A 84 8.38 -44.82 10.58
CA GLU A 84 7.21 -45.29 11.34
C GLU A 84 6.73 -44.23 12.35
N GLY A 85 7.48 -43.13 12.50
CA GLY A 85 7.17 -42.02 13.39
C GLY A 85 7.76 -42.18 14.79
N ASP A 86 8.55 -43.23 15.03
CA ASP A 86 9.19 -43.48 16.31
C ASP A 86 10.39 -42.55 16.50
N VAL A 87 10.51 -41.99 17.72
CA VAL A 87 11.60 -41.05 18.05
C VAL A 87 12.91 -41.83 18.17
N VAL A 88 13.83 -41.58 17.23
CA VAL A 88 15.13 -42.25 17.17
C VAL A 88 16.23 -41.49 17.92
N ARG A 89 16.12 -40.16 18.02
CA ARG A 89 17.06 -39.31 18.79
C ARG A 89 16.49 -37.92 19.04
N VAL A 90 17.15 -37.15 19.90
CA VAL A 90 16.87 -35.73 20.10
C VAL A 90 18.08 -34.92 19.68
N VAL A 91 17.83 -33.87 18.92
CA VAL A 91 18.85 -32.95 18.42
C VAL A 91 18.54 -31.54 18.87
N ARG A 92 19.58 -30.76 19.12
CA ARG A 92 19.51 -29.32 19.28
C ARG A 92 19.83 -28.68 17.94
N CYS A 93 18.93 -27.84 17.46
CA CYS A 93 19.12 -27.02 16.27
C CYS A 93 19.32 -25.56 16.67
N ARG A 94 20.33 -24.91 16.09
CA ARG A 94 20.57 -23.47 16.21
C ARG A 94 20.68 -22.88 14.82
N MET A 95 19.98 -21.80 14.54
CA MET A 95 19.88 -21.25 13.19
C MET A 95 19.74 -19.73 13.18
N ARG A 96 20.18 -19.11 12.08
CA ARG A 96 20.11 -17.67 11.84
C ARG A 96 19.89 -17.39 10.36
N ALA A 97 19.16 -16.33 10.08
CA ALA A 97 19.10 -15.72 8.75
C ALA A 97 20.45 -15.08 8.36
N LEU A 98 20.82 -15.22 7.09
CA LEU A 98 21.86 -14.45 6.44
C LEU A 98 21.22 -13.20 5.83
N GLU A 99 21.72 -12.02 6.19
CA GLU A 99 21.30 -10.75 5.57
C GLU A 99 21.56 -10.82 4.05
N SER A 100 20.51 -10.58 3.27
CA SER A 100 20.59 -10.44 1.80
C SER A 100 20.28 -8.99 1.41
N ALA A 101 20.68 -8.57 0.19
CA ALA A 101 20.47 -7.21 -0.28
C ALA A 101 18.96 -6.88 -0.36
N PRO A 102 18.54 -5.60 -0.27
CA PRO A 102 17.14 -5.23 -0.36
C PRO A 102 16.51 -5.74 -1.67
N GLY A 103 15.56 -6.67 -1.56
CA GLY A 103 14.91 -7.33 -2.71
C GLY A 103 15.31 -8.79 -2.95
N GLU A 104 16.32 -9.32 -2.26
CA GLU A 104 16.67 -10.75 -2.27
C GLU A 104 16.13 -11.50 -1.03
N GLN A 105 15.67 -12.74 -1.23
CA GLN A 105 15.11 -13.58 -0.17
C GLN A 105 16.19 -14.13 0.77
N THR A 106 15.87 -14.17 2.06
CA THR A 106 16.76 -14.53 3.17
C THR A 106 17.11 -16.03 3.19
N ASP A 107 18.39 -16.37 3.02
CA ASP A 107 18.91 -17.72 3.26
C ASP A 107 19.08 -17.97 4.77
N ILE A 108 18.81 -19.19 5.23
CA ILE A 108 18.98 -19.56 6.64
C ILE A 108 20.12 -20.57 6.76
N VAL A 109 21.00 -20.36 7.74
CA VAL A 109 22.07 -21.31 8.07
C VAL A 109 21.92 -21.77 9.51
N GLY A 110 22.25 -23.04 9.73
CA GLY A 110 22.14 -23.61 11.06
C GLY A 110 23.12 -24.74 11.33
N THR A 111 23.17 -25.10 12.62
CA THR A 111 23.92 -26.24 13.14
C THR A 111 22.97 -27.17 13.88
N ILE A 112 23.25 -28.46 13.80
CA ILE A 112 22.50 -29.51 14.48
C ILE A 112 23.45 -30.42 15.25
N GLN A 113 23.10 -30.73 16.50
CA GLN A 113 23.92 -31.57 17.37
C GLN A 113 23.03 -32.51 18.19
N GLU A 114 23.42 -33.77 18.30
CA GLU A 114 22.72 -34.73 19.17
C GLU A 114 22.82 -34.31 20.64
N VAL A 115 21.69 -34.37 21.34
CA VAL A 115 21.62 -34.11 22.78
C VAL A 115 21.48 -35.46 23.47
N ILE A 116 22.49 -35.82 24.26
CA ILE A 116 22.48 -37.04 25.07
C ILE A 116 22.07 -36.64 26.49
N ASP A 117 20.76 -36.59 26.77
CA ASP A 117 20.25 -36.48 28.14
C ASP A 117 19.74 -37.85 28.62
N ALA A 118 20.12 -38.23 29.85
CA ALA A 118 19.62 -39.40 30.58
C ALA A 118 18.11 -39.26 30.90
N PRO A 119 17.36 -40.35 31.16
CA PRO A 119 15.91 -40.38 30.95
C PRO A 119 15.17 -39.49 31.96
N ALA A 120 14.30 -38.61 31.45
CA ALA A 120 13.24 -38.01 32.25
C ALA A 120 12.12 -39.04 32.50
N GLY A 121 11.57 -39.02 33.72
CA GLY A 121 10.64 -40.00 34.29
C GLY A 121 9.26 -40.15 33.63
N PRO A 122 8.32 -40.84 34.30
CA PRO A 122 7.42 -41.81 33.68
C PRO A 122 6.23 -41.18 32.97
N ALA A 123 6.31 -41.13 31.63
CA ALA A 123 5.14 -41.10 30.75
C ALA A 123 5.49 -41.78 29.41
N ALA A 124 6.16 -42.95 29.46
CA ALA A 124 6.35 -43.80 28.30
C ALA A 124 5.52 -45.07 28.49
N GLY A 125 4.25 -45.00 28.10
CA GLY A 125 3.54 -46.19 27.61
C GLY A 125 4.18 -46.65 26.29
N PRO A 126 3.87 -47.85 25.79
CA PRO A 126 4.46 -48.34 24.55
C PRO A 126 4.28 -47.32 23.40
N PRO A 127 5.30 -47.08 22.56
CA PRO A 127 5.18 -46.18 21.41
C PRO A 127 4.12 -46.71 20.46
N GLY A 128 3.41 -45.80 19.77
CA GLY A 128 2.74 -46.18 18.52
C GLY A 128 1.31 -45.72 18.29
N THR A 129 0.64 -44.98 19.19
CA THR A 129 -0.72 -44.46 18.85
C THR A 129 -1.08 -43.09 19.43
N SER A 130 -0.66 -42.76 20.67
CA SER A 130 -0.99 -41.49 21.32
C SER A 130 -0.23 -40.29 20.72
N ASP A 131 1.08 -40.46 20.45
CA ASP A 131 1.93 -39.39 19.92
C ASP A 131 1.67 -39.08 18.44
N TRP A 132 1.25 -40.10 17.67
CA TRP A 132 0.75 -39.94 16.30
C TRP A 132 -0.50 -39.06 16.23
N ARG A 133 -1.48 -39.28 17.13
CA ARG A 133 -2.73 -38.51 17.16
C ARG A 133 -2.48 -37.03 17.47
N LEU A 134 -1.62 -36.74 18.44
CA LEU A 134 -1.25 -35.36 18.79
C LEU A 134 -0.50 -34.67 17.64
N SER A 135 0.42 -35.37 16.99
CA SER A 135 1.12 -34.85 15.81
C SER A 135 0.18 -34.56 14.63
N ARG A 136 -0.80 -35.44 14.40
CA ARG A 136 -1.85 -35.27 13.38
C ARG A 136 -2.73 -34.05 13.66
N GLU A 137 -3.21 -33.88 14.89
CA GLU A 137 -4.07 -32.75 15.26
C GLU A 137 -3.35 -31.41 15.11
N ALA A 138 -2.09 -31.34 15.58
CA ALA A 138 -1.27 -30.14 15.44
C ALA A 138 -1.00 -29.79 13.97
N PHE A 139 -0.73 -30.80 13.13
CA PHE A 139 -0.56 -30.63 11.68
C PHE A 139 -1.82 -30.05 11.03
N LEU A 140 -3.00 -30.61 11.29
CA LEU A 140 -4.25 -30.14 10.70
C LEU A 140 -4.60 -28.72 11.15
N LEU A 141 -4.31 -28.36 12.42
CA LEU A 141 -4.53 -27.01 12.91
C LEU A 141 -3.63 -25.99 12.22
N SER A 142 -2.33 -26.31 12.07
CA SER A 142 -1.36 -25.47 11.37
C SER A 142 -1.69 -25.31 9.89
N ALA A 143 -2.00 -26.41 9.21
CA ALA A 143 -2.42 -26.40 7.81
C ALA A 143 -3.68 -25.56 7.61
N GLY A 144 -4.65 -25.65 8.54
CA GLY A 144 -5.89 -24.90 8.47
C GLY A 144 -5.71 -23.42 8.66
N ARG A 145 -4.84 -23.03 9.59
CA ARG A 145 -4.48 -21.63 9.78
C ARG A 145 -3.79 -21.05 8.53
N ALA A 146 -2.77 -21.74 8.01
CA ALA A 146 -2.04 -21.29 6.83
C ALA A 146 -2.93 -21.18 5.58
N LEU A 147 -3.85 -22.13 5.40
CA LEU A 147 -4.82 -22.09 4.31
C LEU A 147 -5.90 -21.01 4.49
N ALA A 148 -6.32 -20.74 5.73
CA ALA A 148 -7.29 -19.67 6.02
C ALA A 148 -6.71 -18.27 5.87
N GLU A 149 -5.39 -18.10 6.02
CA GLU A 149 -4.70 -16.82 5.83
C GLU A 149 -4.39 -16.52 4.35
N ALA A 150 -4.50 -17.52 3.46
CA ALA A 150 -4.23 -17.37 2.04
C ALA A 150 -5.36 -16.57 1.33
N ARG A 151 -4.97 -15.54 0.57
CA ARG A 151 -5.90 -14.63 -0.13
C ARG A 151 -5.87 -14.75 -1.66
N SER A 152 -5.08 -15.67 -2.19
CA SER A 152 -4.96 -15.93 -3.63
C SER A 152 -4.74 -17.40 -3.90
N THR A 153 -5.13 -17.84 -5.09
CA THR A 153 -4.94 -19.21 -5.56
C THR A 153 -3.47 -19.61 -5.43
N ASP A 154 -2.56 -18.74 -5.85
CA ASP A 154 -1.11 -18.93 -5.72
C ASP A 154 -0.62 -19.15 -4.28
N GLN A 155 -1.16 -18.40 -3.30
CA GLN A 155 -0.82 -18.60 -1.89
C GLN A 155 -1.33 -19.95 -1.38
N VAL A 156 -2.56 -20.32 -1.73
CA VAL A 156 -3.14 -21.62 -1.37
C VAL A 156 -2.28 -22.76 -1.92
N LEU A 157 -1.82 -22.64 -3.17
CA LEU A 157 -0.95 -23.63 -3.81
C LEU A 157 0.43 -23.71 -3.15
N ARG A 158 1.03 -22.58 -2.78
CA ARG A 158 2.29 -22.57 -2.01
C ARG A 158 2.14 -23.25 -0.65
N VAL A 159 1.04 -22.96 0.06
CA VAL A 159 0.75 -23.61 1.35
C VAL A 159 0.58 -25.11 1.13
N ALA A 160 -0.25 -25.53 0.17
CA ALA A 160 -0.47 -26.94 -0.19
C ALA A 160 0.84 -27.67 -0.48
N ALA A 161 1.74 -27.03 -1.24
CA ALA A 161 3.05 -27.54 -1.59
C ALA A 161 3.99 -27.76 -0.39
N SER A 162 3.74 -27.08 0.74
CA SER A 162 4.57 -27.17 1.95
C SER A 162 4.01 -28.12 3.01
N LEU A 163 2.86 -28.74 2.79
CA LEU A 163 2.22 -29.64 3.77
C LEU A 163 2.97 -30.97 3.86
N SER A 164 3.65 -31.23 4.97
CA SER A 164 4.28 -32.54 5.27
C SER A 164 4.18 -32.89 6.76
N MET A 165 4.19 -34.18 7.10
CA MET A 165 4.28 -34.66 8.49
C MET A 165 4.99 -36.02 8.54
N PRO A 166 5.46 -36.48 9.72
CA PRO A 166 5.98 -37.84 9.89
C PRO A 166 5.00 -38.91 9.38
N GLY A 167 5.48 -39.89 8.62
CA GLY A 167 4.64 -40.92 7.98
C GLY A 167 3.74 -40.43 6.83
N PHE A 168 3.73 -39.14 6.53
CA PHE A 168 2.98 -38.53 5.44
C PHE A 168 3.79 -37.37 4.82
N SER A 169 4.71 -37.72 3.93
CA SER A 169 5.60 -36.79 3.25
C SER A 169 5.44 -36.96 1.74
N PRO A 170 4.37 -36.38 1.13
CA PRO A 170 4.23 -36.45 -0.32
C PRO A 170 5.38 -35.70 -0.99
N ASP A 171 6.17 -36.45 -1.75
CA ASP A 171 7.31 -35.99 -2.55
C ASP A 171 6.90 -35.57 -3.97
N GLY A 172 5.60 -35.68 -4.29
CA GLY A 172 4.98 -35.05 -5.44
C GLY A 172 3.54 -34.64 -5.16
N MET A 173 3.13 -33.46 -5.59
CA MET A 173 1.73 -33.00 -5.52
C MET A 173 1.29 -32.31 -6.80
N GLY A 174 0.00 -32.37 -7.07
CA GLY A 174 -0.67 -31.61 -8.14
C GLY A 174 -2.05 -31.19 -7.70
N VAL A 175 -2.43 -29.94 -7.98
CA VAL A 175 -3.77 -29.41 -7.73
C VAL A 175 -4.37 -29.07 -9.08
N PHE A 176 -5.53 -29.64 -9.36
CA PHE A 176 -6.27 -29.47 -10.60
C PHE A 176 -7.57 -28.73 -10.31
N ALA A 177 -7.88 -27.68 -11.06
CA ALA A 177 -9.16 -26.98 -11.04
C ALA A 177 -10.05 -27.48 -12.19
N VAL A 178 -11.37 -27.45 -11.99
CA VAL A 178 -12.33 -27.69 -13.06
C VAL A 178 -12.53 -26.39 -13.84
N GLU A 179 -12.24 -26.42 -15.14
CA GLU A 179 -12.51 -25.33 -16.08
C GLU A 179 -13.32 -25.86 -17.27
N GLY A 180 -14.62 -25.58 -17.29
CA GLY A 180 -15.51 -26.13 -18.31
C GLY A 180 -15.56 -27.67 -18.26
N ASP A 181 -15.19 -28.31 -19.37
CA ASP A 181 -15.13 -29.78 -19.49
C ASP A 181 -13.71 -30.34 -19.28
N ASP A 182 -12.78 -29.54 -18.75
CA ASP A 182 -11.38 -29.92 -18.52
C ASP A 182 -10.98 -29.79 -17.04
N LEU A 183 -9.99 -30.58 -16.65
CA LEU A 183 -9.19 -30.37 -15.43
C LEU A 183 -7.87 -29.70 -15.80
N VAL A 184 -7.64 -28.51 -15.26
CA VAL A 184 -6.42 -27.73 -15.51
C VAL A 184 -5.51 -27.81 -14.29
N LEU A 185 -4.24 -28.16 -14.49
CA LEU A 185 -3.23 -28.19 -13.43
C LEU A 185 -2.88 -26.74 -13.02
N ILE A 186 -3.39 -26.31 -11.87
CA ILE A 186 -3.20 -24.95 -11.35
C ILE A 186 -1.98 -24.85 -10.43
N GLY A 187 -1.50 -25.95 -9.84
CA GLY A 187 -0.26 -25.95 -9.07
C GLY A 187 0.35 -27.33 -8.90
N GLN A 188 1.68 -27.36 -8.70
CA GLN A 188 2.43 -28.60 -8.54
C GLN A 188 3.57 -28.44 -7.53
N HIS A 189 3.96 -29.56 -6.94
CA HIS A 189 5.11 -29.66 -6.07
C HIS A 189 5.86 -30.96 -6.34
N GLY A 190 7.19 -30.97 -6.21
CA GLY A 190 7.98 -32.19 -6.37
C GLY A 190 8.08 -32.74 -7.81
N TYR A 191 7.63 -31.97 -8.81
CA TYR A 191 7.76 -32.27 -10.23
C TYR A 191 8.41 -31.10 -10.98
N ARG A 192 9.24 -31.41 -11.97
CA ARG A 192 9.77 -30.41 -12.91
C ARG A 192 8.64 -29.96 -13.86
N PRO A 193 8.64 -28.71 -14.34
CA PRO A 193 7.63 -28.22 -15.29
C PRO A 193 7.52 -29.04 -16.58
N GLU A 194 8.61 -29.70 -17.00
CA GLU A 194 8.68 -30.57 -18.18
C GLU A 194 7.97 -31.92 -17.96
N GLU A 195 7.92 -32.39 -16.71
CA GLU A 195 7.33 -33.69 -16.32
C GLU A 195 5.80 -33.62 -16.24
N THR A 196 5.23 -32.42 -16.13
CA THR A 196 3.79 -32.21 -15.99
C THR A 196 3.10 -31.74 -17.27
N GLY A 197 3.85 -31.55 -18.36
CA GLY A 197 3.33 -31.12 -19.66
C GLY A 197 2.08 -31.89 -20.13
N PRO A 198 2.06 -33.24 -20.09
CA PRO A 198 0.89 -34.03 -20.48
C PRO A 198 -0.34 -33.88 -19.57
N PHE A 199 -0.17 -33.33 -18.37
CA PHE A 199 -1.21 -33.20 -17.35
C PHE A 199 -1.69 -31.76 -17.16
N ARG A 200 -1.21 -30.81 -17.98
CA ARG A 200 -1.62 -29.39 -17.90
C ARG A 200 -3.12 -29.21 -18.09
N THR A 201 -3.70 -29.98 -19.00
CA THR A 201 -5.13 -29.99 -19.29
C THR A 201 -5.54 -31.45 -19.52
N ILE A 202 -6.49 -31.93 -18.72
CA ILE A 202 -6.98 -33.30 -18.75
C ILE A 202 -8.49 -33.26 -19.02
N PRO A 203 -8.99 -33.82 -20.13
CA PRO A 203 -10.43 -33.88 -20.38
C PRO A 203 -11.18 -34.58 -19.25
N MET A 204 -12.32 -34.03 -18.84
CA MET A 204 -13.12 -34.55 -17.72
C MET A 204 -13.69 -35.95 -18.01
N ASP A 205 -13.84 -36.32 -19.28
CA ASP A 205 -14.29 -37.64 -19.73
C ASP A 205 -13.17 -38.68 -19.83
N SER A 206 -11.91 -38.26 -19.66
CA SER A 206 -10.74 -39.14 -19.77
C SER A 206 -10.70 -40.22 -18.68
N SER A 207 -9.84 -41.22 -18.92
CA SER A 207 -9.57 -42.32 -17.98
C SER A 207 -8.50 -41.97 -16.93
N PHE A 208 -8.21 -40.69 -16.70
CA PHE A 208 -7.18 -40.29 -15.75
C PHE A 208 -7.70 -40.37 -14.31
N PRO A 209 -6.88 -40.77 -13.31
CA PRO A 209 -7.35 -40.87 -11.92
C PRO A 209 -7.88 -39.56 -11.34
N SER A 210 -7.29 -38.41 -11.74
CA SER A 210 -7.75 -37.08 -11.35
C SER A 210 -9.13 -36.76 -11.92
N ALA A 211 -9.37 -37.09 -13.20
CA ALA A 211 -10.67 -36.95 -13.86
C ALA A 211 -11.72 -37.89 -13.23
N GLU A 212 -11.36 -39.14 -12.91
CA GLU A 212 -12.25 -40.06 -12.19
C GLU A 212 -12.61 -39.52 -10.80
N ALA A 213 -11.62 -39.05 -10.03
CA ALA A 213 -11.86 -38.50 -8.71
C ALA A 213 -12.77 -37.27 -8.75
N ALA A 214 -12.53 -36.35 -9.69
CA ALA A 214 -13.35 -35.15 -9.87
C ALA A 214 -14.79 -35.50 -10.30
N ARG A 215 -14.94 -36.33 -11.34
CA ARG A 215 -16.24 -36.72 -11.93
C ARG A 215 -17.11 -37.55 -11.00
N THR A 216 -16.50 -38.41 -10.18
CA THR A 216 -17.25 -39.27 -9.24
C THR A 216 -17.39 -38.69 -7.84
N SER A 217 -16.69 -37.58 -7.55
CA SER A 217 -16.58 -36.99 -6.20
C SER A 217 -16.12 -38.01 -5.15
N ARG A 218 -15.28 -38.98 -5.55
CA ARG A 218 -14.74 -40.03 -4.67
C ARG A 218 -13.22 -40.08 -4.79
N ALA A 219 -12.55 -40.27 -3.67
CA ALA A 219 -11.10 -40.39 -3.67
C ALA A 219 -10.65 -41.70 -4.34
N VAL A 220 -9.61 -41.60 -5.17
CA VAL A 220 -8.95 -42.73 -5.84
C VAL A 220 -7.60 -42.94 -5.18
N TYR A 221 -7.45 -44.08 -4.52
CA TYR A 221 -6.18 -44.50 -3.92
C TYR A 221 -5.55 -45.59 -4.77
N ILE A 222 -4.24 -45.49 -4.98
CA ILE A 222 -3.44 -46.42 -5.77
C ILE A 222 -2.20 -46.76 -4.95
N ALA A 223 -2.20 -47.93 -4.32
CA ALA A 223 -1.17 -48.33 -3.35
C ALA A 223 0.10 -48.90 -4.02
N GLY A 224 0.11 -49.04 -5.35
CA GLY A 224 1.24 -49.62 -6.05
C GLY A 224 1.25 -49.38 -7.56
N ARG A 225 2.44 -49.52 -8.16
CA ARG A 225 2.67 -49.30 -9.59
C ARG A 225 1.88 -50.27 -10.48
N GLU A 226 1.84 -51.55 -10.13
CA GLU A 226 1.08 -52.58 -10.86
C GLU A 226 -0.43 -52.31 -10.85
N GLU A 227 -0.93 -51.71 -9.76
CA GLU A 227 -2.32 -51.28 -9.67
C GLU A 227 -2.58 -50.09 -10.59
N TYR A 228 -1.67 -49.10 -10.62
CA TYR A 228 -1.77 -47.94 -11.51
C TYR A 228 -1.82 -48.38 -12.98
N GLU A 229 -0.87 -49.20 -13.42
CA GLU A 229 -0.77 -49.69 -14.80
C GLU A 229 -2.05 -50.42 -15.23
N ARG A 230 -2.60 -51.26 -14.36
CA ARG A 230 -3.79 -52.06 -14.66
C ARG A 230 -5.06 -51.22 -14.73
N ARG A 231 -5.25 -50.28 -13.80
CA ARG A 231 -6.50 -49.48 -13.69
C ARG A 231 -6.51 -48.29 -14.64
N PHE A 232 -5.34 -47.68 -14.88
CA PHE A 232 -5.20 -46.42 -15.59
C PHE A 232 -4.06 -46.48 -16.62
N PRO A 233 -4.13 -47.38 -17.63
CA PRO A 233 -3.05 -47.64 -18.57
C PRO A 233 -2.70 -46.43 -19.44
N GLU A 234 -3.65 -45.53 -19.67
CA GLU A 234 -3.44 -44.29 -20.42
C GLU A 234 -2.55 -43.31 -19.65
N ALA A 235 -2.91 -43.00 -18.41
CA ALA A 235 -2.13 -42.14 -17.51
C ALA A 235 -0.78 -42.76 -17.14
N TRP A 236 -0.71 -44.09 -17.01
CA TRP A 236 0.51 -44.83 -16.67
C TRP A 236 1.69 -44.54 -17.62
N ARG A 237 1.42 -44.38 -18.92
CA ARG A 237 2.45 -44.10 -19.94
C ARG A 237 3.29 -42.86 -19.63
N TYR A 238 2.70 -41.90 -18.92
CA TYR A 238 3.33 -40.64 -18.58
C TYR A 238 4.04 -40.69 -17.22
N VAL A 239 3.57 -41.51 -16.27
CA VAL A 239 4.13 -41.59 -14.91
C VAL A 239 5.09 -42.76 -14.68
N GLN A 240 5.15 -43.75 -15.59
CA GLN A 240 5.97 -44.96 -15.44
C GLN A 240 7.48 -44.69 -15.29
N ALA A 241 7.96 -43.55 -15.79
CA ALA A 241 9.37 -43.16 -15.71
C ALA A 241 9.73 -42.50 -14.36
N VAL A 242 8.74 -42.03 -13.59
CA VAL A 242 8.97 -41.37 -12.30
C VAL A 242 8.95 -42.42 -11.18
N PRO A 243 9.97 -42.47 -10.31
CA PRO A 243 10.06 -43.47 -9.24
C PRO A 243 9.13 -43.10 -8.07
N ARG A 244 7.82 -43.32 -8.25
CA ARG A 244 6.81 -43.23 -7.19
C ARG A 244 6.21 -44.60 -6.89
N GLY A 245 5.92 -44.85 -5.61
CA GLY A 245 5.36 -46.09 -5.09
C GLY A 245 3.84 -46.05 -4.91
N SER A 246 3.25 -44.88 -4.61
CA SER A 246 1.81 -44.75 -4.36
C SER A 246 1.25 -43.38 -4.71
N TRP A 247 -0.07 -43.31 -4.96
CA TRP A 247 -0.78 -42.08 -5.30
C TRP A 247 -2.16 -42.03 -4.66
N ALA A 248 -2.56 -40.84 -4.21
CA ALA A 248 -3.91 -40.52 -3.81
C ALA A 248 -4.44 -39.34 -4.63
N PHE A 249 -5.63 -39.50 -5.19
CA PHE A 249 -6.35 -38.45 -5.89
C PHE A 249 -7.63 -38.18 -5.12
N LEU A 250 -7.78 -36.98 -4.59
CA LEU A 250 -8.92 -36.59 -3.77
C LEU A 250 -9.73 -35.51 -4.49
N PRO A 251 -11.07 -35.62 -4.52
CA PRO A 251 -11.90 -34.56 -5.04
C PRO A 251 -11.80 -33.34 -4.12
N LEU A 252 -11.66 -32.17 -4.73
CA LEU A 252 -11.78 -30.90 -4.03
C LEU A 252 -13.23 -30.48 -4.10
N ILE A 253 -13.94 -30.57 -2.96
CA ILE A 253 -15.37 -30.31 -2.88
C ILE A 253 -15.60 -29.08 -2.01
N ALA A 254 -16.13 -28.02 -2.61
CA ALA A 254 -16.56 -26.80 -1.94
C ALA A 254 -18.06 -26.61 -2.20
N GLU A 255 -18.83 -26.26 -1.16
CA GLU A 255 -20.29 -26.02 -1.25
C GLU A 255 -21.09 -27.13 -1.97
N GLY A 256 -20.65 -28.39 -1.85
CA GLY A 256 -21.30 -29.54 -2.49
C GLY A 256 -21.01 -29.70 -3.99
N ARG A 257 -20.15 -28.88 -4.58
CA ARG A 257 -19.66 -29.00 -5.97
C ARG A 257 -18.20 -29.44 -5.98
N THR A 258 -17.83 -30.26 -6.96
CA THR A 258 -16.42 -30.63 -7.15
C THR A 258 -15.74 -29.53 -7.96
N VAL A 259 -14.89 -28.75 -7.30
CA VAL A 259 -14.14 -27.63 -7.89
C VAL A 259 -12.80 -28.09 -8.49
N GLY A 260 -12.40 -29.33 -8.23
CA GLY A 260 -11.11 -29.82 -8.68
C GLY A 260 -10.73 -31.20 -8.14
N ALA A 261 -9.45 -31.54 -8.28
CA ALA A 261 -8.84 -32.71 -7.68
C ALA A 261 -7.44 -32.36 -7.13
N TRP A 262 -7.09 -32.94 -5.98
CA TRP A 262 -5.74 -32.90 -5.42
C TRP A 262 -5.09 -34.26 -5.54
N MET A 263 -3.90 -34.29 -6.12
CA MET A 263 -3.05 -35.46 -6.24
C MET A 263 -1.88 -35.34 -5.26
N ALA A 264 -1.68 -36.38 -4.47
CA ALA A 264 -0.51 -36.60 -3.64
C ALA A 264 0.17 -37.90 -4.08
N ALA A 265 1.46 -37.83 -4.37
CA ALA A 265 2.31 -38.95 -4.76
C ALA A 265 3.38 -39.19 -3.69
N PHE A 266 3.70 -40.46 -3.49
CA PHE A 266 4.62 -40.95 -2.48
C PHE A 266 5.70 -41.81 -3.13
N GLU A 267 6.96 -41.63 -2.73
CA GLU A 267 8.12 -42.41 -3.16
C GLU A 267 7.95 -43.87 -2.75
N ASP A 268 7.55 -44.10 -1.50
CA ASP A 268 7.30 -45.41 -0.93
C ASP A 268 5.86 -45.90 -1.16
N VAL A 269 5.65 -47.21 -0.96
CA VAL A 269 4.32 -47.83 -0.98
C VAL A 269 3.55 -47.43 0.28
N VAL A 270 2.40 -46.78 0.09
CA VAL A 270 1.51 -46.34 1.17
C VAL A 270 0.24 -47.23 1.18
N PRO A 271 -0.08 -47.87 2.31
CA PRO A 271 -1.24 -48.77 2.41
C PRO A 271 -2.60 -48.03 2.37
N PHE A 272 -2.60 -46.70 2.60
CA PHE A 272 -3.80 -45.86 2.73
C PHE A 272 -4.76 -46.42 3.78
N THR A 273 -4.28 -46.51 5.03
CA THR A 273 -5.11 -46.90 6.19
C THR A 273 -6.29 -45.95 6.38
N PRO A 274 -7.36 -46.34 7.12
CA PRO A 274 -8.48 -45.44 7.37
C PRO A 274 -8.08 -44.08 7.97
N ASP A 275 -7.04 -44.06 8.81
CA ASP A 275 -6.53 -42.84 9.43
C ASP A 275 -5.79 -41.94 8.41
N GLU A 276 -4.94 -42.52 7.55
CA GLU A 276 -4.28 -41.80 6.45
C GLU A 276 -5.29 -41.20 5.46
N ARG A 277 -6.32 -41.99 5.09
CA ARG A 277 -7.40 -41.51 4.22
C ARG A 277 -8.18 -40.38 4.87
N SER A 278 -8.41 -40.44 6.19
CA SER A 278 -9.06 -39.37 6.93
C SER A 278 -8.24 -38.08 6.91
N VAL A 279 -6.93 -38.14 7.12
CA VAL A 279 -6.03 -36.97 7.02
C VAL A 279 -6.08 -36.37 5.63
N LEU A 280 -5.88 -37.18 4.60
CA LEU A 280 -5.93 -36.75 3.20
C LEU A 280 -7.27 -36.07 2.87
N THR A 281 -8.38 -36.67 3.30
CA THR A 281 -9.72 -36.12 3.06
C THR A 281 -9.93 -34.78 3.76
N THR A 282 -9.43 -34.62 4.99
CA THR A 282 -9.52 -33.35 5.73
C THR A 282 -8.69 -32.27 5.04
N VAL A 283 -7.45 -32.57 4.63
CA VAL A 283 -6.60 -31.64 3.89
C VAL A 283 -7.24 -31.26 2.55
N ALA A 284 -7.77 -32.22 1.79
CA ALA A 284 -8.48 -31.96 0.54
C ALA A 284 -9.67 -31.01 0.74
N ARG A 285 -10.41 -31.15 1.85
CA ARG A 285 -11.52 -30.25 2.18
C ARG A 285 -11.04 -28.83 2.49
N MET A 286 -9.96 -28.70 3.25
CA MET A 286 -9.38 -27.40 3.60
C MET A 286 -8.82 -26.71 2.35
N LEU A 287 -8.17 -27.46 1.46
CA LEU A 287 -7.71 -26.97 0.16
C LEU A 287 -8.88 -26.53 -0.73
N ALA A 288 -9.94 -27.33 -0.80
CA ALA A 288 -11.12 -26.98 -1.58
C ALA A 288 -11.78 -25.68 -1.09
N GLN A 289 -11.92 -25.52 0.23
CA GLN A 289 -12.46 -24.30 0.82
C GLN A 289 -11.56 -23.10 0.52
N ALA A 290 -10.25 -23.21 0.77
CA ALA A 290 -9.31 -22.12 0.55
C ALA A 290 -9.22 -21.70 -0.92
N LEU A 291 -9.25 -22.65 -1.87
CA LEU A 291 -9.31 -22.36 -3.30
C LEU A 291 -10.62 -21.67 -3.70
N SER A 292 -11.75 -22.12 -3.14
CA SER A 292 -13.06 -21.49 -3.39
C SER A 292 -13.08 -20.05 -2.88
N ASP A 293 -12.61 -19.83 -1.65
CA ASP A 293 -12.54 -18.50 -1.04
C ASP A 293 -11.60 -17.60 -1.85
N ALA A 294 -10.40 -18.09 -2.21
CA ALA A 294 -9.45 -17.35 -3.03
C ALA A 294 -10.03 -16.96 -4.39
N HIS A 295 -10.73 -17.88 -5.08
CA HIS A 295 -11.35 -17.59 -6.37
C HIS A 295 -12.44 -16.51 -6.28
N VAL A 296 -13.27 -16.54 -5.23
CA VAL A 296 -14.26 -15.48 -4.99
C VAL A 296 -13.57 -14.13 -4.78
N HIS A 297 -12.55 -14.07 -3.93
CA HIS A 297 -11.81 -12.83 -3.67
C HIS A 297 -11.10 -12.29 -4.91
N GLU A 298 -10.49 -13.17 -5.72
CA GLU A 298 -9.85 -12.81 -6.99
C GLU A 298 -10.89 -12.29 -7.99
N SER A 299 -12.03 -12.97 -8.14
CA SER A 299 -13.10 -12.53 -9.04
C SER A 299 -13.72 -11.20 -8.60
N GLU A 300 -13.97 -11.01 -7.32
CA GLU A 300 -14.45 -9.74 -6.76
C GLU A 300 -13.46 -8.60 -7.04
N ARG A 301 -12.16 -8.87 -6.85
CA ARG A 301 -11.10 -7.91 -7.14
C ARG A 301 -11.01 -7.56 -8.62
N GLU A 302 -11.05 -8.55 -9.50
CA GLU A 302 -11.03 -8.33 -10.96
C GLU A 302 -12.23 -7.52 -11.43
N LEU A 303 -13.42 -7.80 -10.87
CA LEU A 303 -14.64 -7.04 -11.15
C LEU A 303 -14.54 -5.59 -10.64
N ALA A 304 -14.04 -5.39 -9.42
CA ALA A 304 -13.82 -4.06 -8.85
C ALA A 304 -12.81 -3.26 -9.70
N ASP A 305 -11.65 -3.85 -10.01
CA ASP A 305 -10.61 -3.25 -10.84
C ASP A 305 -11.12 -2.92 -12.26
N GLY A 306 -11.94 -3.81 -12.84
CA GLY A 306 -12.54 -3.60 -14.16
C GLY A 306 -13.58 -2.48 -14.16
N LEU A 307 -14.44 -2.44 -13.15
CA LEU A 307 -15.45 -1.40 -12.99
C LEU A 307 -14.79 -0.04 -12.76
N GLN A 308 -13.79 0.04 -11.88
CA GLN A 308 -13.01 1.26 -11.63
C GLN A 308 -12.32 1.76 -12.90
N ARG A 309 -11.63 0.88 -13.64
CA ARG A 309 -11.00 1.25 -14.92
C ARG A 309 -12.00 1.78 -15.94
N SER A 310 -13.21 1.22 -16.00
CA SER A 310 -14.26 1.72 -16.88
C SER A 310 -14.84 3.07 -16.43
N MET A 311 -14.77 3.35 -15.12
CA MET A 311 -15.25 4.58 -14.54
C MET A 311 -14.22 5.70 -14.67
N MET A 312 -12.91 5.47 -14.60
CA MET A 312 -11.94 6.58 -14.66
C MET A 312 -11.77 7.14 -16.08
N PRO A 313 -11.74 8.48 -16.26
CA PRO A 313 -11.55 9.09 -17.57
C PRO A 313 -10.10 8.91 -18.05
N ALA A 314 -9.93 8.73 -19.36
CA ALA A 314 -8.60 8.90 -19.96
C ALA A 314 -8.24 10.39 -19.96
N VAL A 315 -7.02 10.72 -19.50
CA VAL A 315 -6.51 12.09 -19.57
C VAL A 315 -6.28 12.43 -21.04
N ALA A 316 -7.12 13.32 -21.58
CA ALA A 316 -6.97 13.81 -22.95
C ALA A 316 -5.82 14.83 -23.01
N ARG A 317 -5.17 14.95 -24.18
CA ARG A 317 -4.22 16.05 -24.42
C ARG A 317 -4.96 17.38 -24.42
N ILE A 318 -4.43 18.35 -23.69
CA ILE A 318 -5.07 19.65 -23.49
C ILE A 318 -4.20 20.74 -24.12
N PRO A 319 -4.75 21.57 -25.02
CA PRO A 319 -4.00 22.69 -25.58
C PRO A 319 -3.53 23.64 -24.48
N GLY A 320 -2.22 23.91 -24.45
CA GLY A 320 -1.61 24.85 -23.51
C GLY A 320 -1.24 24.27 -22.14
N PHE A 321 -1.58 23.01 -21.85
CA PHE A 321 -1.21 22.36 -20.59
C PHE A 321 -0.71 20.93 -20.78
N ASP A 322 0.33 20.57 -20.04
CA ASP A 322 0.71 19.19 -19.76
C ASP A 322 -0.06 18.72 -18.51
N VAL A 323 -0.66 17.54 -18.59
CA VAL A 323 -1.47 16.96 -17.51
C VAL A 323 -1.03 15.53 -17.26
N ALA A 324 -0.81 15.17 -16.00
CA ALA A 324 -0.70 13.79 -15.56
C ALA A 324 -1.70 13.54 -14.44
N ALA A 325 -2.31 12.36 -14.39
CA ALA A 325 -3.21 12.00 -13.31
C ALA A 325 -2.99 10.55 -12.91
N ARG A 326 -3.27 10.24 -11.64
CA ARG A 326 -3.20 8.89 -11.09
C ARG A 326 -4.39 8.64 -10.19
N TYR A 327 -4.82 7.39 -10.22
CA TYR A 327 -5.77 6.83 -9.29
C TYR A 327 -5.15 5.55 -8.72
N VAL A 328 -5.00 5.47 -7.40
CA VAL A 328 -4.47 4.29 -6.70
C VAL A 328 -5.54 3.79 -5.73
N PRO A 329 -6.08 2.58 -5.95
CA PRO A 329 -7.07 2.01 -5.06
C PRO A 329 -6.42 1.50 -3.77
N SER A 330 -7.11 1.70 -2.65
CA SER A 330 -6.65 1.32 -1.30
C SER A 330 -7.41 0.12 -0.70
N GLY A 331 -8.43 -0.38 -1.41
CA GLY A 331 -9.27 -1.50 -0.98
C GLY A 331 -8.90 -2.87 -1.55
N GLY A 332 -9.34 -3.93 -0.86
CA GLY A 332 -9.35 -5.31 -1.36
C GLY A 332 -10.79 -5.86 -1.42
N GLY A 333 -11.11 -6.65 -2.45
CA GLY A 333 -12.46 -7.18 -2.69
C GLY A 333 -13.36 -6.17 -3.43
N LEU A 334 -14.67 -6.15 -3.12
CA LEU A 334 -15.67 -5.23 -3.72
C LEU A 334 -15.63 -3.78 -3.20
N GLN A 335 -14.53 -3.35 -2.59
CA GLN A 335 -14.35 -1.95 -2.19
C GLN A 335 -14.01 -1.13 -3.42
N ILE A 336 -14.87 -0.17 -3.76
CA ILE A 336 -14.72 0.69 -4.92
C ILE A 336 -14.74 2.13 -4.44
N GLY A 337 -13.69 2.86 -4.74
CA GLY A 337 -13.54 4.22 -4.23
C GLY A 337 -14.59 5.23 -4.66
N GLY A 338 -14.82 6.14 -3.72
CA GLY A 338 -15.58 7.37 -3.92
C GLY A 338 -14.80 8.44 -4.67
N ASP A 339 -13.47 8.36 -4.65
CA ASP A 339 -12.54 9.28 -5.30
C ASP A 339 -12.69 9.33 -6.83
N TRP A 340 -12.62 10.55 -7.39
CA TRP A 340 -12.52 10.73 -8.83
C TRP A 340 -11.78 12.01 -9.20
N TYR A 341 -11.28 12.02 -10.43
CA TYR A 341 -10.92 13.24 -11.12
C TYR A 341 -11.53 13.28 -12.52
N ASP A 342 -11.60 14.47 -13.10
CA ASP A 342 -11.95 14.65 -14.51
C ASP A 342 -11.25 15.88 -15.09
N VAL A 343 -10.80 15.78 -16.34
CA VAL A 343 -10.07 16.86 -17.02
C VAL A 343 -10.57 16.97 -18.46
N PHE A 344 -11.07 18.14 -18.85
CA PHE A 344 -11.66 18.34 -20.18
C PHE A 344 -11.68 19.78 -20.65
N GLY A 345 -11.60 19.97 -21.97
CA GLY A 345 -11.76 21.28 -22.59
C GLY A 345 -13.20 21.78 -22.53
N LEU A 346 -13.37 23.08 -22.31
CA LEU A 346 -14.65 23.77 -22.31
C LEU A 346 -14.92 24.44 -23.68
N PRO A 347 -16.19 24.71 -24.02
CA PRO A 347 -16.53 25.44 -25.24
C PRO A 347 -15.90 26.86 -25.32
N SER A 348 -15.54 27.44 -24.17
CA SER A 348 -14.84 28.74 -24.09
C SER A 348 -13.38 28.68 -24.56
N GLY A 349 -12.80 27.48 -24.73
CA GLY A 349 -11.37 27.28 -24.97
C GLY A 349 -10.53 27.14 -23.69
N GLN A 350 -11.14 27.33 -22.52
CA GLN A 350 -10.52 27.04 -21.22
C GLN A 350 -10.56 25.54 -20.91
N THR A 351 -9.84 25.13 -19.88
CA THR A 351 -9.80 23.74 -19.40
C THR A 351 -10.46 23.61 -18.05
N ALA A 352 -11.37 22.64 -17.89
CA ALA A 352 -11.93 22.27 -16.60
C ALA A 352 -11.11 21.14 -15.97
N LEU A 353 -10.81 21.30 -14.68
CA LEU A 353 -10.25 20.28 -13.80
C LEU A 353 -11.21 20.06 -12.65
N VAL A 354 -11.51 18.80 -12.36
CA VAL A 354 -12.40 18.39 -11.30
C VAL A 354 -11.71 17.31 -10.50
N ILE A 355 -11.77 17.41 -9.18
CA ILE A 355 -11.40 16.34 -8.27
C ILE A 355 -12.42 16.29 -7.14
N GLY A 356 -12.68 15.11 -6.60
CA GLY A 356 -13.57 14.97 -5.47
C GLY A 356 -13.55 13.57 -4.88
N ASP A 357 -14.23 13.47 -3.75
CA ASP A 357 -14.41 12.24 -2.98
C ASP A 357 -15.85 12.14 -2.50
N VAL A 358 -16.48 10.99 -2.72
CA VAL A 358 -17.81 10.66 -2.22
C VAL A 358 -17.66 9.86 -0.94
N GLN A 359 -18.37 10.26 0.12
CA GLN A 359 -18.33 9.56 1.39
C GLN A 359 -18.52 8.02 1.25
N GLY A 360 -17.48 7.28 1.67
CA GLY A 360 -17.44 5.82 1.71
C GLY A 360 -16.85 5.19 0.44
N HIS A 361 -16.48 3.91 0.52
CA HIS A 361 -15.68 3.22 -0.50
C HIS A 361 -16.36 1.92 -0.98
N ASP A 362 -17.67 1.99 -1.24
CA ASP A 362 -18.49 0.85 -1.70
C ASP A 362 -19.09 1.08 -3.10
N VAL A 363 -19.73 0.04 -3.64
CA VAL A 363 -20.40 0.09 -4.96
C VAL A 363 -21.41 1.25 -5.06
N ARG A 364 -22.01 1.68 -3.93
CA ARG A 364 -22.94 2.82 -3.92
C ARG A 364 -22.19 4.15 -4.08
N ALA A 365 -21.08 4.35 -3.36
CA ALA A 365 -20.21 5.51 -3.51
C ALA A 365 -19.74 5.64 -4.96
N ALA A 366 -19.24 4.55 -5.55
CA ALA A 366 -18.80 4.50 -6.94
C ALA A 366 -19.91 4.89 -7.95
N GLY A 367 -21.14 4.44 -7.68
CA GLY A 367 -22.31 4.81 -8.47
C GLY A 367 -22.67 6.30 -8.37
N LEU A 368 -22.58 6.88 -7.17
CA LEU A 368 -22.81 8.31 -6.94
C LEU A 368 -21.70 9.16 -7.56
N MET A 369 -20.44 8.76 -7.39
CA MET A 369 -19.27 9.38 -8.01
C MET A 369 -19.46 9.48 -9.53
N SER A 370 -19.82 8.36 -10.19
CA SER A 370 -20.06 8.35 -11.64
C SER A 370 -21.18 9.30 -12.06
N GLN A 371 -22.27 9.35 -11.28
CA GLN A 371 -23.39 10.28 -11.52
C GLN A 371 -22.95 11.74 -11.36
N LEU A 372 -22.20 12.06 -10.30
CA LEU A 372 -21.67 13.41 -10.04
C LEU A 372 -20.71 13.86 -11.13
N ARG A 373 -19.74 13.03 -11.51
CA ARG A 373 -18.78 13.36 -12.57
C ARG A 373 -19.49 13.73 -13.88
N ILE A 374 -20.47 12.93 -14.29
CA ILE A 374 -21.24 13.18 -15.51
C ILE A 374 -22.09 14.46 -15.37
N ALA A 375 -22.73 14.69 -14.21
CA ALA A 375 -23.52 15.88 -13.97
C ALA A 375 -22.66 17.16 -14.02
N ILE A 376 -21.51 17.17 -13.33
CA ILE A 376 -20.55 18.28 -13.32
C ILE A 376 -20.07 18.56 -14.74
N ARG A 377 -19.64 17.53 -15.48
CA ARG A 377 -19.21 17.67 -16.87
C ARG A 377 -20.32 18.25 -17.76
N ALA A 378 -21.57 17.82 -17.58
CA ALA A 378 -22.71 18.34 -18.34
C ALA A 378 -22.95 19.83 -18.05
N TYR A 379 -23.01 20.23 -16.77
CA TYR A 379 -23.19 21.64 -16.40
C TYR A 379 -22.03 22.52 -16.88
N ALA A 380 -20.79 22.04 -16.76
CA ALA A 380 -19.63 22.74 -17.27
C ALA A 380 -19.69 22.91 -18.80
N SER A 381 -20.12 21.87 -19.53
CA SER A 381 -20.26 21.90 -21.00
C SER A 381 -21.36 22.83 -21.49
N GLU A 382 -22.35 23.15 -20.65
CA GLU A 382 -23.35 24.20 -20.92
C GLU A 382 -22.78 25.63 -20.77
N GLY A 383 -21.56 25.79 -20.25
CA GLY A 383 -20.90 27.07 -20.06
C GLY A 383 -21.17 27.74 -18.71
N HIS A 384 -21.66 26.99 -17.71
CA HIS A 384 -21.81 27.52 -16.35
C HIS A 384 -20.44 27.80 -15.71
N ARG A 385 -20.41 28.83 -14.85
CA ARG A 385 -19.25 29.19 -14.03
C ARG A 385 -19.01 28.16 -12.91
N PRO A 386 -17.78 28.07 -12.35
CA PRO A 386 -17.43 27.10 -11.30
C PRO A 386 -18.42 27.01 -10.12
N ASP A 387 -18.83 28.16 -9.59
CA ASP A 387 -19.77 28.32 -8.48
C ASP A 387 -21.15 27.72 -8.83
N ALA A 388 -21.67 28.05 -10.00
CA ALA A 388 -22.95 27.55 -10.49
C ALA A 388 -22.92 26.05 -10.79
N VAL A 389 -21.79 25.52 -11.27
CA VAL A 389 -21.60 24.08 -11.51
C VAL A 389 -21.68 23.31 -10.19
N LEU A 390 -20.96 23.75 -9.15
CA LEU A 390 -20.98 23.08 -7.85
C LEU A 390 -22.33 23.21 -7.14
N ALA A 391 -22.99 24.37 -7.19
CA ALA A 391 -24.32 24.55 -6.60
C ALA A 391 -25.34 23.58 -7.23
N ARG A 392 -25.32 23.44 -8.57
CA ARG A 392 -26.18 22.49 -9.29
C ARG A 392 -25.84 21.03 -9.00
N ALA A 393 -24.56 20.71 -8.82
CA ALA A 393 -24.11 19.37 -8.42
C ALA A 393 -24.58 19.03 -7.00
N SER A 394 -24.53 19.98 -6.07
CA SER A 394 -25.05 19.81 -4.70
C SER A 394 -26.56 19.54 -4.74
N ALA A 395 -27.33 20.39 -5.41
CA ALA A 395 -28.77 20.22 -5.56
C ALA A 395 -29.14 18.88 -6.24
N PHE A 396 -28.33 18.43 -7.20
CA PHE A 396 -28.50 17.12 -7.84
C PHE A 396 -28.30 15.97 -6.84
N LEU A 397 -27.26 16.02 -6.01
CA LEU A 397 -27.00 15.00 -5.00
C LEU A 397 -28.08 14.99 -3.91
N THR A 398 -28.52 16.15 -3.45
CA THR A 398 -29.64 16.30 -2.50
C THR A 398 -30.89 15.58 -3.01
N ARG A 399 -31.29 15.85 -4.27
CA ARG A 399 -32.45 15.18 -4.90
C ARG A 399 -32.26 13.67 -5.09
N LEU A 400 -31.02 13.22 -5.33
CA LEU A 400 -30.72 11.78 -5.41
C LEU A 400 -30.86 11.09 -4.05
N ASN A 401 -30.41 11.74 -2.98
CA ASN A 401 -30.56 11.26 -1.61
C ASN A 401 -32.05 11.18 -1.23
N GLU A 402 -32.85 12.21 -1.55
CA GLU A 402 -34.30 12.24 -1.29
C GLU A 402 -35.06 11.10 -2.00
N ARG A 403 -34.74 10.84 -3.29
CA ARG A 403 -35.43 9.79 -4.07
C ARG A 403 -35.16 8.37 -3.57
N ARG A 404 -34.05 8.18 -2.87
CA ARG A 404 -33.61 6.88 -2.34
C ARG A 404 -34.04 6.66 -0.89
N ALA A 405 -34.86 7.56 -0.32
CA ALA A 405 -35.23 7.59 1.09
C ALA A 405 -35.84 6.26 1.60
N GLY A 406 -34.98 5.43 2.19
CA GLY A 406 -35.33 4.42 3.18
C GLY A 406 -34.88 4.86 4.57
N ASP A 407 -33.58 5.15 4.74
CA ASP A 407 -32.95 5.59 6.00
C ASP A 407 -32.19 6.93 5.80
N PRO A 408 -32.46 7.99 6.57
CA PRO A 408 -31.67 9.22 6.57
C PRO A 408 -30.17 9.01 6.83
N ALA A 409 -29.78 7.92 7.50
CA ALA A 409 -28.38 7.56 7.74
C ALA A 409 -27.65 7.11 6.45
N ASP A 410 -28.37 6.79 5.38
CA ASP A 410 -27.81 6.40 4.08
C ASP A 410 -27.52 7.62 3.17
N ALA A 411 -27.86 8.83 3.59
CA ALA A 411 -27.56 10.05 2.83
C ALA A 411 -26.05 10.30 2.79
N ARG A 412 -25.51 10.49 1.58
CA ARG A 412 -24.08 10.72 1.36
C ARG A 412 -23.83 12.12 0.84
N PHE A 413 -22.69 12.67 1.24
CA PHE A 413 -22.15 13.91 0.69
C PHE A 413 -20.89 13.62 -0.11
N ALA A 414 -20.42 14.61 -0.87
CA ALA A 414 -19.17 14.54 -1.60
C ALA A 414 -18.37 15.82 -1.44
N THR A 415 -17.08 15.71 -1.19
CA THR A 415 -16.18 16.85 -1.33
C THR A 415 -15.82 17.02 -2.80
N CYS A 416 -15.66 18.26 -3.28
CA CYS A 416 -15.28 18.50 -4.66
C CYS A 416 -14.55 19.83 -4.83
N LEU A 417 -13.49 19.85 -5.63
CA LEU A 417 -12.86 21.05 -6.14
C LEU A 417 -13.05 21.11 -7.65
N TYR A 418 -13.56 22.24 -8.13
CA TYR A 418 -13.74 22.52 -9.55
C TYR A 418 -12.93 23.75 -9.94
N LEU A 419 -12.13 23.62 -10.99
CA LEU A 419 -11.20 24.65 -11.46
C LEU A 419 -11.36 24.86 -12.96
N GLN A 420 -11.37 26.11 -13.41
CA GLN A 420 -11.24 26.49 -14.82
C GLN A 420 -9.88 27.16 -15.04
N ALA A 421 -9.06 26.58 -15.91
CA ALA A 421 -7.75 27.09 -16.27
C ALA A 421 -7.78 27.75 -17.65
N ASP A 422 -7.32 29.00 -17.72
CA ASP A 422 -7.07 29.70 -18.97
C ASP A 422 -5.64 29.38 -19.46
N PRO A 423 -5.50 28.65 -20.60
CA PRO A 423 -4.19 28.27 -21.13
C PRO A 423 -3.38 29.45 -21.68
N VAL A 424 -4.00 30.61 -21.89
CA VAL A 424 -3.32 31.80 -22.43
C VAL A 424 -2.70 32.63 -21.32
N THR A 425 -3.43 32.84 -20.23
CA THR A 425 -2.99 33.73 -19.13
C THR A 425 -2.40 32.99 -17.94
N GLY A 426 -2.62 31.68 -17.81
CA GLY A 426 -2.30 30.92 -16.61
C GLY A 426 -3.24 31.23 -15.43
N THR A 427 -4.36 31.93 -15.68
CA THR A 427 -5.34 32.26 -14.63
C THR A 427 -6.22 31.05 -14.35
N LEU A 428 -6.44 30.78 -13.07
CA LEU A 428 -7.24 29.67 -12.56
C LEU A 428 -8.41 30.24 -11.75
N THR A 429 -9.64 29.90 -12.13
CA THR A 429 -10.84 30.23 -11.33
C THR A 429 -11.33 28.98 -10.62
N VAL A 430 -11.38 29.03 -9.29
CA VAL A 430 -11.63 27.87 -8.42
C VAL A 430 -12.90 28.06 -7.62
N ALA A 431 -13.69 26.99 -7.51
CA ALA A 431 -14.74 26.83 -6.53
C ALA A 431 -14.50 25.53 -5.75
N ARG A 432 -14.67 25.57 -4.43
CA ARG A 432 -14.38 24.45 -3.53
C ARG A 432 -15.58 24.10 -2.65
N ALA A 433 -16.00 22.85 -2.67
CA ALA A 433 -17.05 22.28 -1.83
C ALA A 433 -16.43 21.29 -0.83
N GLY A 434 -15.98 21.80 0.33
CA GLY A 434 -15.41 21.01 1.42
C GLY A 434 -14.14 20.19 1.10
N HIS A 435 -13.56 20.33 -0.09
CA HIS A 435 -12.40 19.58 -0.54
C HIS A 435 -11.07 20.19 -0.07
N LEU A 436 -9.95 19.50 -0.27
CA LEU A 436 -8.62 20.05 -0.02
C LEU A 436 -8.30 21.23 -0.95
N ASP A 437 -7.43 22.11 -0.48
CA ASP A 437 -6.90 23.22 -1.26
C ASP A 437 -5.92 22.73 -2.34
N PRO A 438 -5.85 23.41 -3.50
CA PRO A 438 -4.83 23.12 -4.50
C PRO A 438 -3.44 23.44 -3.94
N ALA A 439 -2.43 22.70 -4.39
CA ALA A 439 -1.03 22.97 -4.08
C ALA A 439 -0.25 23.30 -5.35
N VAL A 440 0.82 24.08 -5.24
CA VAL A 440 1.71 24.43 -6.34
C VAL A 440 3.13 24.09 -5.95
N ALA A 441 3.76 23.23 -6.75
CA ALA A 441 5.19 22.96 -6.69
C ALA A 441 5.93 24.01 -7.52
N LEU A 442 6.80 24.76 -6.84
CA LEU A 442 7.71 25.72 -7.44
C LEU A 442 8.82 25.00 -8.24
N PRO A 443 9.57 25.72 -9.10
CA PRO A 443 10.62 25.14 -9.94
C PRO A 443 11.75 24.41 -9.18
N ASP A 444 11.91 24.71 -7.89
CA ASP A 444 12.89 24.09 -6.98
C ASP A 444 12.32 22.96 -6.13
N GLY A 445 11.05 22.60 -6.35
CA GLY A 445 10.37 21.47 -5.71
C GLY A 445 9.63 21.84 -4.42
N THR A 446 9.67 23.10 -4.01
CA THR A 446 8.88 23.59 -2.86
C THR A 446 7.39 23.44 -3.15
N LEU A 447 6.66 22.76 -2.28
CA LEU A 447 5.20 22.60 -2.41
C LEU A 447 4.46 23.58 -1.50
N ILE A 448 3.75 24.54 -2.10
CA ILE A 448 2.98 25.59 -1.42
C ILE A 448 1.49 25.31 -1.58
N ILE A 449 0.71 25.42 -0.50
CA ILE A 449 -0.77 25.33 -0.59
C ILE A 449 -1.32 26.67 -1.06
N HIS A 450 -2.33 26.66 -1.93
CA HIS A 450 -3.04 27.83 -2.43
C HIS A 450 -4.49 27.84 -1.88
N PRO A 451 -4.74 28.43 -0.70
CA PRO A 451 -6.06 28.47 -0.07
C PRO A 451 -7.12 29.02 -1.00
N SER A 452 -8.19 28.25 -1.18
CA SER A 452 -9.36 28.64 -1.93
C SER A 452 -10.56 28.73 -0.99
N ASP A 453 -11.30 29.82 -1.10
CA ASP A 453 -12.54 30.00 -0.36
C ASP A 453 -13.51 28.87 -0.75
N GLY A 454 -14.20 28.32 0.23
CA GLY A 454 -15.00 27.12 0.03
C GLY A 454 -16.32 27.13 0.78
N GLY A 455 -17.24 26.29 0.33
CA GLY A 455 -18.53 26.03 0.99
C GLY A 455 -18.61 24.61 1.55
N LEU A 456 -19.78 24.24 2.06
CA LEU A 456 -20.06 22.89 2.56
C LEU A 456 -19.95 21.82 1.46
N PRO A 457 -19.63 20.56 1.81
CA PRO A 457 -19.64 19.46 0.86
C PRO A 457 -20.96 19.37 0.08
N LEU A 458 -20.88 18.85 -1.15
CA LEU A 458 -22.02 18.66 -2.02
C LEU A 458 -23.05 17.73 -1.35
N GLY A 459 -24.34 18.04 -1.51
CA GLY A 459 -25.45 17.25 -0.98
C GLY A 459 -25.80 17.51 0.49
N VAL A 460 -25.09 18.41 1.17
CA VAL A 460 -25.43 18.87 2.53
C VAL A 460 -26.55 19.91 2.49
N GLU A 461 -26.50 20.83 1.52
CA GLU A 461 -27.50 21.87 1.30
C GLU A 461 -28.00 21.83 -0.15
N ASP A 462 -29.27 22.16 -0.38
CA ASP A 462 -29.88 22.16 -1.72
C ASP A 462 -29.48 23.38 -2.56
N ASP A 463 -29.26 24.55 -1.92
CA ASP A 463 -28.85 25.79 -2.60
C ASP A 463 -27.65 26.46 -1.91
N PRO A 464 -26.48 25.81 -1.92
CA PRO A 464 -25.28 26.35 -1.29
C PRO A 464 -24.65 27.47 -2.13
N VAL A 465 -23.96 28.37 -1.45
CA VAL A 465 -23.10 29.38 -2.10
C VAL A 465 -21.66 28.90 -2.04
N TYR A 466 -21.01 28.81 -3.20
CA TYR A 466 -19.59 28.50 -3.33
C TYR A 466 -18.84 29.75 -3.82
N PRO A 467 -18.01 30.38 -2.96
CA PRO A 467 -17.17 31.51 -3.36
C PRO A 467 -16.21 31.14 -4.50
N LEU A 468 -15.84 32.13 -5.30
CA LEU A 468 -14.84 31.99 -6.34
C LEU A 468 -13.50 32.57 -5.87
N SER A 469 -12.45 31.77 -5.97
CA SER A 469 -11.07 32.23 -5.80
C SER A 469 -10.36 32.27 -7.14
N GLU A 470 -9.52 33.28 -7.33
CA GLU A 470 -8.67 33.41 -8.51
C GLU A 470 -7.22 33.15 -8.11
N HIS A 471 -6.57 32.24 -8.82
CA HIS A 471 -5.14 31.92 -8.68
C HIS A 471 -4.45 32.11 -10.02
N LYS A 472 -3.12 32.15 -9.99
CA LYS A 472 -2.28 32.16 -11.18
C LYS A 472 -1.23 31.07 -11.05
N ILE A 473 -1.00 30.34 -12.13
CA ILE A 473 0.12 29.41 -12.25
C ILE A 473 1.13 29.98 -13.24
N ASP A 474 2.38 30.09 -12.82
CA ASP A 474 3.47 30.49 -13.71
C ASP A 474 3.98 29.30 -14.55
N PRO A 475 4.64 29.54 -15.70
CA PRO A 475 4.89 28.47 -16.68
C PRO A 475 5.72 27.29 -16.14
N ASP A 476 6.65 27.55 -15.24
CA ASP A 476 7.58 26.61 -14.63
C ASP A 476 7.07 25.96 -13.33
N GLU A 477 5.88 26.34 -12.88
CA GLU A 477 5.21 25.78 -11.71
C GLU A 477 4.35 24.57 -12.06
N THR A 478 4.11 23.71 -11.08
CA THR A 478 3.25 22.53 -11.23
C THR A 478 2.16 22.53 -10.18
N MET A 479 0.91 22.63 -10.60
CA MET A 479 -0.21 22.51 -9.68
C MET A 479 -0.52 21.03 -9.41
N LEU A 480 -0.81 20.71 -8.16
CA LEU A 480 -1.28 19.44 -7.64
C LEU A 480 -2.70 19.62 -7.07
N LEU A 481 -3.64 18.84 -7.57
CA LEU A 481 -4.94 18.60 -6.98
C LEU A 481 -4.96 17.16 -6.46
N CYS A 482 -5.38 16.93 -5.22
CA CYS A 482 -5.42 15.58 -4.65
C CYS A 482 -6.58 15.37 -3.69
N THR A 483 -6.99 14.11 -3.53
CA THR A 483 -7.82 13.65 -2.42
C THR A 483 -6.98 13.47 -1.15
N ASP A 484 -7.64 13.34 0.00
CA ASP A 484 -7.00 13.23 1.31
C ASP A 484 -6.20 11.94 1.46
N GLY A 485 -6.60 10.86 0.80
CA GLY A 485 -5.85 9.62 0.71
C GLY A 485 -4.39 9.83 0.30
N LEU A 486 -4.09 10.79 -0.60
CA LEU A 486 -2.70 11.06 -0.98
C LEU A 486 -1.85 11.59 0.19
N VAL A 487 -2.43 12.50 0.96
CA VAL A 487 -1.72 13.25 2.01
C VAL A 487 -1.68 12.44 3.31
N GLU A 488 -2.74 11.71 3.62
CA GLU A 488 -2.93 11.06 4.93
C GLU A 488 -2.52 9.58 4.94
N THR A 489 -2.27 8.97 3.78
CA THR A 489 -1.80 7.56 3.67
C THR A 489 -0.56 7.32 4.53
N GLY A 490 -0.61 6.26 5.35
CA GLY A 490 0.46 5.91 6.30
C GLY A 490 0.29 6.54 7.69
N GLY A 491 -0.88 7.14 7.98
CA GLY A 491 -1.16 7.81 9.25
C GLY A 491 -0.54 9.20 9.35
N HIS A 492 -0.22 9.79 8.20
CA HIS A 492 0.24 11.17 8.11
C HIS A 492 -0.93 12.12 8.35
N ASP A 493 -0.64 13.28 8.93
CA ASP A 493 -1.53 14.44 8.86
C ASP A 493 -1.24 15.28 7.61
N LEU A 494 -2.06 16.30 7.39
CA LEU A 494 -1.89 17.22 6.26
C LEU A 494 -0.46 17.80 6.17
N TYR A 495 0.16 18.10 7.31
CA TYR A 495 1.48 18.72 7.38
C TYR A 495 2.61 17.76 6.98
N SER A 496 2.68 16.62 7.65
CA SER A 496 3.70 15.60 7.39
C SER A 496 3.51 14.96 6.01
N GLY A 497 2.25 14.84 5.54
CA GLY A 497 1.94 14.43 4.19
C GLY A 497 2.43 15.42 3.14
N GLN A 498 2.20 16.72 3.34
CA GLN A 498 2.69 17.77 2.43
C GLN A 498 4.22 17.78 2.35
N ALA A 499 4.93 17.70 3.48
CA ALA A 499 6.39 17.66 3.49
C ALA A 499 6.93 16.43 2.70
N ARG A 500 6.28 15.28 2.86
CA ARG A 500 6.59 14.06 2.11
C ARG A 500 6.37 14.25 0.60
N LEU A 501 5.29 14.89 0.19
CA LEU A 501 5.03 15.20 -1.22
C LEU A 501 6.05 16.21 -1.77
N GLY A 502 6.42 17.24 -1.00
CA GLY A 502 7.48 18.18 -1.36
C GLY A 502 8.82 17.49 -1.63
N ALA A 503 9.18 16.48 -0.84
CA ALA A 503 10.38 15.68 -1.10
C ALA A 503 10.31 14.91 -2.44
N ALA A 504 9.15 14.41 -2.83
CA ALA A 504 8.97 13.74 -4.13
C ALA A 504 9.14 14.73 -5.31
N PHE A 505 8.60 15.95 -5.19
CA PHE A 505 8.84 17.02 -6.16
C PHE A 505 10.32 17.43 -6.22
N GLY A 506 10.98 17.59 -5.07
CA GLY A 506 12.41 17.87 -4.98
C GLY A 506 13.32 16.77 -5.53
N ALA A 507 12.90 15.50 -5.46
CA ALA A 507 13.63 14.38 -6.07
C ALA A 507 13.47 14.32 -7.59
N THR A 508 12.44 14.96 -8.14
CA THR A 508 12.07 14.91 -9.56
C THR A 508 12.19 16.27 -10.25
N LEU A 509 13.08 17.15 -9.75
CA LEU A 509 13.34 18.46 -10.34
C LEU A 509 13.74 18.34 -11.80
N GLY A 510 13.04 19.09 -12.64
CA GLY A 510 13.24 19.01 -14.07
C GLY A 510 12.96 17.62 -14.62
N ALA A 511 11.99 16.86 -14.08
CA ALA A 511 11.41 15.71 -14.76
C ALA A 511 10.13 16.10 -15.54
N ASP A 512 9.59 15.18 -16.32
CA ASP A 512 8.24 15.34 -16.89
C ASP A 512 7.17 14.97 -15.85
N LEU A 513 5.91 15.33 -16.10
CA LEU A 513 4.83 15.10 -15.14
C LEU A 513 4.55 13.61 -14.87
N GLU A 514 4.85 12.73 -15.83
CA GLU A 514 4.67 11.28 -15.65
C GLU A 514 5.67 10.73 -14.63
N THR A 515 6.94 11.13 -14.73
CA THR A 515 7.98 10.77 -13.76
C THR A 515 7.67 11.33 -12.36
N VAL A 516 7.18 12.58 -12.29
CA VAL A 516 6.75 13.19 -11.01
C VAL A 516 5.58 12.40 -10.41
N ALA A 517 4.58 12.03 -11.22
CA ALA A 517 3.45 11.25 -10.78
C ALA A 517 3.85 9.86 -10.27
N GLU A 518 4.78 9.18 -10.95
CA GLU A 518 5.35 7.91 -10.49
C GLU A 518 6.07 8.06 -9.15
N ALA A 519 6.92 9.08 -8.99
CA ALA A 519 7.61 9.34 -7.73
C ALA A 519 6.65 9.63 -6.57
N ILE A 520 5.55 10.36 -6.82
CA ILE A 520 4.49 10.59 -5.83
C ILE A 520 3.85 9.26 -5.42
N VAL A 521 3.46 8.41 -6.38
CA VAL A 521 2.87 7.09 -6.11
C VAL A 521 3.83 6.19 -5.31
N ASP A 522 5.10 6.12 -5.71
CA ASP A 522 6.12 5.33 -5.02
C ASP A 522 6.36 5.84 -3.59
N THR A 523 6.30 7.15 -3.38
CA THR A 523 6.47 7.75 -2.06
C THR A 523 5.32 7.39 -1.11
N VAL A 524 4.09 7.28 -1.60
CA VAL A 524 2.90 6.98 -0.78
C VAL A 524 2.59 5.48 -0.66
N THR A 525 3.01 4.67 -1.63
CA THR A 525 2.77 3.20 -1.64
C THR A 525 4.01 2.37 -1.29
N GLY A 526 5.21 2.95 -1.37
CA GLY A 526 6.47 2.25 -1.14
C GLY A 526 6.80 2.05 0.34
N PRO A 527 7.86 1.27 0.66
CA PRO A 527 8.24 0.91 2.04
C PRO A 527 8.44 2.11 2.98
N GLY A 528 8.87 3.25 2.43
CA GLY A 528 9.08 4.49 3.19
C GLY A 528 7.80 5.04 3.84
N SER A 529 6.63 4.84 3.23
CA SER A 529 5.34 5.27 3.77
C SER A 529 4.92 4.50 5.02
N TYR A 530 5.33 3.23 5.14
CA TYR A 530 4.97 2.34 6.25
C TYR A 530 6.03 2.30 7.36
N ALA A 531 7.29 2.60 7.04
CA ALA A 531 8.41 2.59 7.97
C ALA A 531 8.36 3.77 8.97
N THR A 532 7.93 4.94 8.52
CA THR A 532 7.80 6.14 9.35
C THR A 532 6.32 6.48 9.51
N ARG A 533 5.61 5.71 10.35
CA ARG A 533 4.19 5.97 10.61
C ARG A 533 4.03 7.37 11.19
N GLY A 534 3.14 8.15 10.61
CA GLY A 534 2.77 9.44 11.16
C GLY A 534 2.04 9.29 12.52
N PRO A 535 1.79 10.42 13.21
CA PRO A 535 1.15 10.41 14.53
C PRO A 535 -0.25 9.77 14.54
N HIS A 536 -0.87 9.57 13.37
CA HIS A 536 -2.24 9.09 13.18
C HIS A 536 -2.30 7.65 12.65
N SER A 537 -1.41 6.78 13.12
CA SER A 537 -1.25 5.37 12.69
C SER A 537 -2.48 4.44 12.71
N GLY A 538 -3.66 4.93 13.12
CA GLY A 538 -4.92 4.19 13.15
C GLY A 538 -5.91 4.47 12.01
N ARG A 539 -5.59 5.36 11.05
CA ARG A 539 -6.47 5.62 9.90
C ARG A 539 -6.38 4.49 8.86
N SER A 540 -7.53 4.06 8.34
CA SER A 540 -7.64 3.15 7.20
C SER A 540 -7.01 3.79 5.96
N GLN A 541 -6.44 3.00 5.07
CA GLN A 541 -6.01 3.50 3.76
C GLN A 541 -7.27 3.89 2.97
N ASP A 542 -7.32 5.13 2.50
CA ASP A 542 -8.38 5.63 1.62
C ASP A 542 -7.86 5.68 0.19
N ASP A 543 -8.76 5.67 -0.79
CA ASP A 543 -8.36 5.75 -2.19
C ASP A 543 -7.58 7.03 -2.47
N ILE A 544 -6.74 6.98 -3.50
CA ILE A 544 -5.86 8.11 -3.85
C ILE A 544 -6.22 8.53 -5.26
N ALA A 545 -6.64 9.78 -5.43
CA ALA A 545 -6.72 10.44 -6.72
C ALA A 545 -5.89 11.71 -6.70
N PHE A 546 -5.13 11.95 -7.77
CA PHE A 546 -4.49 13.26 -7.96
C PHE A 546 -4.30 13.61 -9.43
N VAL A 547 -4.24 14.93 -9.67
CA VAL A 547 -4.01 15.55 -10.98
C VAL A 547 -2.88 16.56 -10.84
N LEU A 548 -1.91 16.44 -11.75
CA LEU A 548 -0.83 17.39 -11.97
C LEU A 548 -1.12 18.21 -13.21
N LEU A 549 -0.96 19.53 -13.12
CA LEU A 549 -1.12 20.47 -14.23
C LEU A 549 0.12 21.37 -14.34
N ARG A 550 0.65 21.51 -15.55
CA ARG A 550 1.76 22.44 -15.87
C ARG A 550 1.51 23.11 -17.22
N THR A 551 1.95 24.35 -17.41
CA THR A 551 1.82 25.06 -18.70
C THR A 551 2.70 24.39 -19.76
N ALA A 552 2.12 24.06 -20.93
CA ALA A 552 2.82 23.34 -21.98
C ALA A 552 3.92 24.19 -22.63
N GLY A 553 5.08 23.58 -22.90
CA GLY A 553 6.19 24.25 -23.59
C GLY A 553 7.00 25.23 -22.71
N ALA A 554 6.73 25.29 -21.41
CA ALA A 554 7.59 25.95 -20.45
C ALA A 554 9.00 25.34 -20.52
N THR A 555 9.95 26.15 -20.98
CA THR A 555 11.34 25.71 -21.13
C THR A 555 11.96 25.67 -19.74
N ARG A 556 12.52 24.51 -19.34
CA ARG A 556 13.31 24.35 -18.12
C ARG A 556 14.48 25.34 -18.13
N LEU A 557 14.26 26.51 -17.57
CA LEU A 557 15.35 27.25 -17.00
C LEU A 557 15.35 26.84 -15.54
N ALA A 558 16.23 25.88 -15.21
CA ALA A 558 16.65 25.72 -13.83
C ALA A 558 17.34 27.03 -13.46
N HIS A 559 16.58 28.01 -12.97
CA HIS A 559 17.12 29.24 -12.43
C HIS A 559 17.48 28.96 -10.97
N PRO A 560 18.77 28.89 -10.61
CA PRO A 560 19.20 28.80 -9.21
C PRO A 560 18.94 30.11 -8.44
N GLU A 561 18.32 31.09 -9.12
CA GLU A 561 17.95 32.42 -8.62
C GLU A 561 16.41 32.57 -8.59
N SER A 562 15.68 31.49 -8.29
CA SER A 562 14.21 31.52 -8.33
C SER A 562 13.68 32.45 -7.24
N GLU A 563 13.20 33.63 -7.66
CA GLU A 563 12.40 34.48 -6.80
C GLU A 563 11.14 33.68 -6.41
N ARG A 564 10.95 33.41 -5.11
CA ARG A 564 9.75 32.70 -4.63
C ARG A 564 8.77 33.74 -4.10
N HIS A 565 7.51 33.61 -4.46
CA HIS A 565 6.49 34.56 -4.03
C HIS A 565 5.30 33.81 -3.43
N MET A 566 4.71 34.35 -2.36
CA MET A 566 3.38 33.96 -1.89
C MET A 566 2.46 35.17 -1.89
N TYR A 567 1.20 34.96 -2.29
CA TYR A 567 0.14 35.94 -2.18
C TYR A 567 -1.05 35.34 -1.43
N LEU A 568 -1.57 36.07 -0.44
CA LEU A 568 -2.71 35.64 0.37
C LEU A 568 -3.56 36.84 0.75
N ALA A 569 -4.86 36.78 0.49
CA ALA A 569 -5.83 37.72 1.02
C ALA A 569 -6.43 37.17 2.33
N VAL A 570 -6.44 37.99 3.39
CA VAL A 570 -6.99 37.64 4.71
C VAL A 570 -8.12 38.60 5.06
N PRO A 571 -9.40 38.18 4.87
CA PRO A 571 -10.56 38.99 5.24
C PRO A 571 -10.68 39.17 6.77
N GLN A 572 -11.22 40.31 7.23
CA GLN A 572 -11.39 40.61 8.67
C GLN A 572 -12.20 39.54 9.43
N SER A 573 -13.18 38.93 8.77
CA SER A 573 -14.04 37.87 9.31
C SER A 573 -13.33 36.53 9.52
N GLU A 574 -12.13 36.36 8.98
CA GLU A 574 -11.44 35.06 8.87
C GLU A 574 -10.08 35.06 9.59
N GLN A 575 -10.06 35.50 10.86
CA GLN A 575 -8.83 35.53 11.69
C GLN A 575 -8.09 34.18 11.77
N GLN A 576 -8.76 33.07 11.48
CA GLN A 576 -8.15 31.73 11.44
C GLN A 576 -7.12 31.60 10.30
N ARG A 577 -7.26 32.36 9.20
CA ARG A 577 -6.34 32.36 8.04
C ARG A 577 -4.95 32.93 8.32
N ILE A 578 -4.75 33.56 9.48
CA ILE A 578 -3.41 33.94 9.96
C ILE A 578 -2.53 32.68 10.12
N SER A 579 -3.13 31.54 10.46
CA SER A 579 -2.40 30.27 10.52
C SER A 579 -1.93 29.80 9.14
N ASP A 580 -2.77 29.96 8.12
CA ASP A 580 -2.45 29.60 6.74
C ASP A 580 -1.32 30.47 6.19
N ALA A 581 -1.34 31.77 6.52
CA ALA A 581 -0.29 32.72 6.15
C ALA A 581 1.07 32.31 6.74
N ARG A 582 1.11 31.92 8.02
CA ARG A 582 2.33 31.39 8.65
C ARG A 582 2.82 30.12 7.97
N HIS A 583 1.91 29.18 7.72
CA HIS A 583 2.27 27.90 7.11
C HIS A 583 2.84 28.06 5.70
N GLN A 584 2.22 28.91 4.88
CA GLN A 584 2.75 29.26 3.56
C GLN A 584 4.12 29.92 3.66
N LEU A 585 4.32 30.84 4.59
CA LEU A 585 5.61 31.49 4.81
C LEU A 585 6.69 30.46 5.19
N ARG A 586 6.37 29.52 6.10
CA ARG A 586 7.27 28.40 6.44
C ARG A 586 7.61 27.53 5.23
N GLY A 587 6.63 27.25 4.37
CA GLY A 587 6.84 26.54 3.11
C GLY A 587 7.77 27.30 2.16
N LEU A 588 7.57 28.61 2.01
CA LEU A 588 8.44 29.48 1.21
C LEU A 588 9.91 29.43 1.70
N LEU A 589 10.10 29.27 3.02
CA LEU A 589 11.37 29.25 3.73
C LEU A 589 11.91 27.84 4.04
N TYR A 590 11.45 26.78 3.34
CA TYR A 590 11.76 25.38 3.70
C TYR A 590 13.26 25.04 3.80
N ASP A 591 14.10 25.73 3.02
CA ASP A 591 15.55 25.57 2.94
C ASP A 591 16.30 26.79 3.49
N TRP A 592 15.61 27.69 4.21
CA TRP A 592 16.23 28.84 4.87
C TRP A 592 17.19 28.37 5.96
N ALA A 593 18.38 28.96 6.04
CA ALA A 593 19.49 28.43 6.82
C ALA A 593 19.22 28.26 8.32
N THR A 594 18.43 29.16 8.93
CA THR A 594 18.25 29.23 10.39
C THR A 594 16.78 29.17 10.80
N ALA A 595 16.40 28.15 11.58
CA ALA A 595 15.04 27.98 12.09
C ALA A 595 14.54 29.16 12.94
N ASP A 596 15.42 29.78 13.75
CA ASP A 596 15.06 30.95 14.57
C ASP A 596 14.61 32.15 13.71
N GLN A 597 15.22 32.35 12.53
CA GLN A 597 14.81 33.42 11.60
C GLN A 597 13.45 33.11 10.96
N ILE A 598 13.14 31.83 10.71
CA ILE A 598 11.82 31.40 10.22
C ILE A 598 10.75 31.72 11.28
N ASP A 599 10.98 31.38 12.54
CA ASP A 599 10.04 31.67 13.63
C ASP A 599 9.87 33.18 13.86
N ALA A 600 10.96 33.96 13.72
CA ALA A 600 10.90 35.42 13.79
C ALA A 600 10.08 36.02 12.63
N ALA A 601 10.24 35.50 11.42
CA ALA A 601 9.48 35.92 10.25
C ALA A 601 7.98 35.58 10.38
N GLU A 602 7.63 34.39 10.88
CA GLU A 602 6.23 34.01 11.16
C GLU A 602 5.57 34.91 12.21
N LEU A 603 6.32 35.24 13.27
CA LEU A 603 5.84 36.13 14.32
C LEU A 603 5.63 37.55 13.78
N ALA A 604 6.59 38.07 13.01
CA ALA A 604 6.47 39.36 12.34
C ALA A 604 5.26 39.41 11.40
N LEU A 605 5.07 38.36 10.57
CA LEU A 605 3.92 38.23 9.69
C LEU A 605 2.60 38.25 10.48
N SER A 606 2.51 37.44 11.54
CA SER A 606 1.30 37.35 12.37
C SER A 606 0.93 38.68 13.00
N GLU A 607 1.93 39.40 13.53
CA GLU A 607 1.73 40.74 14.12
C GLU A 607 1.33 41.77 13.07
N MET A 608 1.90 41.72 11.87
CA MET A 608 1.53 42.63 10.78
C MET A 608 0.09 42.40 10.31
N ILE A 609 -0.33 41.13 10.14
CA ILE A 609 -1.72 40.81 9.79
C ILE A 609 -2.66 41.23 10.93
N ALA A 610 -2.34 40.87 12.18
CA ALA A 610 -3.14 41.23 13.34
C ALA A 610 -3.34 42.75 13.47
N ASN A 611 -2.31 43.55 13.18
CA ASN A 611 -2.43 45.00 13.16
C ASN A 611 -3.46 45.50 12.14
N VAL A 612 -3.49 44.94 10.94
CA VAL A 612 -4.49 45.29 9.93
C VAL A 612 -5.89 44.88 10.41
N MET A 613 -6.02 43.67 10.95
CA MET A 613 -7.31 43.11 11.40
C MET A 613 -7.92 43.87 12.58
N VAL A 614 -7.10 44.35 13.52
CA VAL A 614 -7.54 45.07 14.72
C VAL A 614 -7.80 46.55 14.43
N HIS A 615 -7.12 47.13 13.44
CA HIS A 615 -7.14 48.58 13.21
C HIS A 615 -7.82 49.02 11.92
N THR A 616 -8.20 48.09 11.04
CA THR A 616 -8.88 48.40 9.77
C THR A 616 -10.05 47.44 9.56
N ASP A 617 -11.11 47.91 8.89
CA ASP A 617 -12.25 47.08 8.46
C ASP A 617 -12.04 46.56 7.03
N SER A 618 -10.79 46.27 6.65
CA SER A 618 -10.42 45.92 5.28
C SER A 618 -9.67 44.58 5.21
N THR A 619 -9.62 44.00 4.01
CA THR A 619 -8.89 42.75 3.76
C THR A 619 -7.39 43.01 3.78
N ALA A 620 -6.63 42.21 4.54
CA ALA A 620 -5.18 42.26 4.54
C ALA A 620 -4.63 41.47 3.35
N ASN A 621 -4.02 42.16 2.39
CA ASN A 621 -3.35 41.53 1.25
C ASN A 621 -1.89 41.29 1.59
N VAL A 622 -1.53 40.04 1.81
CA VAL A 622 -0.17 39.59 2.14
C VAL A 622 0.55 39.21 0.86
N LEU A 623 1.74 39.76 0.68
CA LEU A 623 2.71 39.37 -0.35
C LEU A 623 4.03 39.08 0.37
N ALA A 624 4.66 37.94 0.12
CA ALA A 624 6.02 37.70 0.58
C ALA A 624 6.91 37.28 -0.59
N ASP A 625 7.97 38.04 -0.81
CA ASP A 625 8.91 37.88 -1.92
C ASP A 625 10.26 37.41 -1.35
N LEU A 626 10.72 36.24 -1.77
CA LEU A 626 12.04 35.70 -1.45
C LEU A 626 12.93 35.83 -2.68
N THR A 627 14.02 36.59 -2.57
CA THR A 627 14.90 36.88 -3.71
C THR A 627 16.36 36.61 -3.37
N GLY A 628 17.19 36.32 -4.38
CA GLY A 628 18.63 36.09 -4.23
C GLY A 628 19.03 34.61 -4.06
N PRO A 629 20.35 34.30 -4.11
CA PRO A 629 20.85 32.94 -3.98
C PRO A 629 20.91 32.48 -2.52
N PRO A 630 20.82 31.16 -2.24
CA PRO A 630 21.00 30.61 -0.88
C PRO A 630 22.27 31.14 -0.19
N GLY A 631 22.14 31.48 1.09
CA GLY A 631 23.15 32.14 1.93
C GLY A 631 23.16 33.67 1.82
N ARG A 632 22.45 34.25 0.85
CA ARG A 632 22.31 35.71 0.67
C ARG A 632 20.88 36.12 0.31
N ARG A 633 19.89 35.30 0.66
CA ARG A 633 18.49 35.56 0.33
C ARG A 633 17.93 36.73 1.12
N VAL A 634 16.98 37.41 0.50
CA VAL A 634 16.21 38.49 1.11
C VAL A 634 14.74 38.14 1.02
N LEU A 635 14.10 37.96 2.17
CA LEU A 635 12.65 37.83 2.31
C LEU A 635 12.06 39.21 2.57
N ARG A 636 11.15 39.66 1.71
CA ARG A 636 10.37 40.88 1.88
C ARG A 636 8.89 40.54 2.03
N MET A 637 8.35 40.71 3.23
CA MET A 637 6.92 40.59 3.50
C MET A 637 6.27 41.96 3.41
N THR A 638 5.18 42.07 2.65
CA THR A 638 4.39 43.30 2.46
C THR A 638 2.93 42.98 2.74
N ILE A 639 2.30 43.78 3.60
CA ILE A 639 0.88 43.65 3.93
C ILE A 639 0.20 44.96 3.60
N ALA A 640 -0.68 44.91 2.61
CA ALA A 640 -1.43 46.06 2.13
C ALA A 640 -2.88 46.00 2.60
N ASP A 641 -3.42 47.17 2.96
CA ASP A 641 -4.80 47.36 3.39
C ASP A 641 -5.38 48.63 2.76
N ALA A 642 -6.71 48.76 2.75
CA ALA A 642 -7.41 49.89 2.11
C ALA A 642 -7.61 51.10 3.05
N ASP A 643 -6.93 51.15 4.20
CA ASP A 643 -6.99 52.24 5.18
C ASP A 643 -5.72 53.11 5.16
N GLY A 644 -5.88 54.40 4.85
CA GLY A 644 -4.78 55.36 4.74
C GLY A 644 -4.16 55.84 6.06
N ASN A 645 -4.61 55.36 7.22
CA ASN A 645 -4.10 55.81 8.52
C ASN A 645 -2.71 55.22 8.84
N LEU A 646 -1.67 56.06 8.91
CA LEU A 646 -0.31 55.61 9.26
C LEU A 646 -0.23 55.07 10.70
N PRO A 647 0.49 53.95 10.95
CA PRO A 647 0.66 53.42 12.30
C PRO A 647 1.51 54.38 13.15
N HIS A 648 0.97 54.81 14.30
CA HIS A 648 1.68 55.66 15.25
C HIS A 648 2.33 54.83 16.35
N ARG A 649 3.62 55.08 16.65
CA ARG A 649 4.29 54.52 17.83
C ARG A 649 3.54 54.95 19.09
N ARG A 650 3.08 53.97 19.87
CA ARG A 650 2.55 54.19 21.22
C ARG A 650 3.51 53.56 22.24
N HIS A 651 3.76 54.23 23.36
CA HIS A 651 4.49 53.64 24.48
C HIS A 651 3.50 52.83 25.32
N PRO A 652 3.59 51.49 25.38
CA PRO A 652 2.68 50.69 26.20
C PRO A 652 3.00 50.92 27.68
N GLY A 653 1.99 51.14 28.52
CA GLY A 653 2.13 50.94 29.97
C GLY A 653 2.35 49.46 30.29
N GLU A 654 2.86 49.14 31.47
CA GLU A 654 3.27 47.78 31.89
C GLU A 654 2.18 46.69 31.74
N MET A 655 0.90 47.07 31.60
CA MET A 655 -0.26 46.18 31.48
C MET A 655 -1.08 46.36 30.17
N GLY A 656 -0.57 47.07 29.15
CA GLY A 656 -1.31 47.30 27.90
C GLY A 656 -1.12 46.19 26.85
N SER A 657 -2.21 45.60 26.35
CA SER A 657 -2.23 44.54 25.33
C SER A 657 -2.18 45.03 23.87
N SER A 658 -2.08 46.34 23.61
CA SER A 658 -1.98 46.91 22.26
C SER A 658 -0.82 47.91 22.15
N GLY A 659 -0.25 48.08 20.95
CA GLY A 659 0.83 49.05 20.66
C GLY A 659 2.26 48.51 20.69
N ARG A 660 2.47 47.19 20.79
CA ARG A 660 3.80 46.55 20.75
C ARG A 660 4.25 46.08 19.36
N GLY A 661 3.36 45.98 18.37
CA GLY A 661 3.67 45.43 17.04
C GLY A 661 4.84 46.12 16.35
N VAL A 662 4.95 47.45 16.45
CA VAL A 662 6.10 48.20 15.89
C VAL A 662 7.41 47.88 16.61
N LEU A 663 7.38 47.66 17.94
CA LEU A 663 8.56 47.30 18.72
C LEU A 663 8.99 45.85 18.44
N LEU A 664 8.03 44.96 18.20
CA LEU A 664 8.29 43.57 17.79
C LEU A 664 8.94 43.53 16.41
N LEU A 665 8.40 44.26 15.42
CA LEU A 665 9.04 44.35 14.10
C LEU A 665 10.47 44.91 14.21
N GLN A 666 10.69 45.97 14.99
CA GLN A 666 12.03 46.50 15.22
C GLN A 666 13.03 45.53 15.85
N ALA A 667 12.56 44.55 16.62
CA ALA A 667 13.40 43.57 17.28
C ALA A 667 13.64 42.32 16.43
N LEU A 668 12.71 41.99 15.52
CA LEU A 668 12.70 40.72 14.79
C LEU A 668 13.26 40.82 13.37
N CYS A 669 13.09 41.94 12.67
CA CYS A 669 13.46 42.07 11.26
C CYS A 669 14.63 43.04 11.04
N ASP A 670 15.38 42.85 9.95
CA ASP A 670 16.53 43.69 9.60
C ASP A 670 16.11 45.10 9.19
N ASN A 671 14.98 45.20 8.50
CA ASN A 671 14.42 46.47 8.05
C ASN A 671 12.90 46.38 7.97
N TRP A 672 12.20 47.47 8.23
CA TRP A 672 10.76 47.56 8.01
C TRP A 672 10.36 49.00 7.73
N GLY A 673 9.19 49.16 7.13
CA GLY A 673 8.66 50.48 6.86
C GLY A 673 7.17 50.46 6.54
N VAL A 674 6.66 51.65 6.24
CA VAL A 674 5.27 51.86 5.83
C VAL A 674 5.30 52.72 4.57
N GLU A 675 4.64 52.24 3.54
CA GLU A 675 4.49 52.92 2.26
C GLU A 675 3.02 53.29 2.04
N PRO A 676 2.67 54.58 1.88
CA PRO A 676 1.32 54.96 1.48
C PRO A 676 1.06 54.51 0.03
N ARG A 677 -0.10 53.87 -0.21
CA ARG A 677 -0.60 53.54 -1.55
C ARG A 677 -1.85 54.39 -1.79
N GLY A 678 -2.14 54.75 -3.05
CA GLY A 678 -3.10 55.83 -3.38
C GLY A 678 -4.42 55.81 -2.57
N ASP A 679 -4.97 54.62 -2.34
CA ASP A 679 -6.20 54.32 -1.60
C ASP A 679 -5.99 53.49 -0.32
N GLY A 680 -4.76 53.44 0.24
CA GLY A 680 -4.45 52.63 1.41
C GLY A 680 -3.01 52.77 1.91
N LYS A 681 -2.49 51.74 2.59
CA LYS A 681 -1.09 51.67 3.01
C LYS A 681 -0.56 50.24 2.90
N ALA A 682 0.76 50.12 2.83
CA ALA A 682 1.46 48.85 2.90
C ALA A 682 2.51 48.90 4.00
N ILE A 683 2.43 47.99 4.97
CA ILE A 683 3.50 47.76 5.95
C ILE A 683 4.40 46.68 5.38
N TRP A 684 5.71 46.87 5.39
CA TRP A 684 6.65 45.86 4.91
C TRP A 684 7.75 45.58 5.93
N ALA A 685 8.24 44.34 5.96
CA ALA A 685 9.36 43.88 6.77
C ALA A 685 10.31 43.04 5.91
N GLU A 686 11.61 43.17 6.16
CA GLU A 686 12.69 42.53 5.41
C GLU A 686 13.55 41.68 6.36
N PHE A 687 13.84 40.45 5.95
CA PHE A 687 14.74 39.52 6.60
C PHE A 687 15.84 39.12 5.61
N ARG A 688 17.08 39.09 6.07
CA ARG A 688 18.24 38.68 5.29
C ARG A 688 18.76 37.36 5.84
N GLU A 689 19.01 36.43 4.93
CA GLU A 689 19.59 35.16 5.30
C GLU A 689 21.03 35.39 5.75
N GLU A 690 21.33 34.98 6.98
CA GLU A 690 22.68 34.99 7.53
C GLU A 690 23.29 33.59 7.36
N ASP A 691 24.48 33.51 6.76
CA ASP A 691 25.26 32.28 6.71
C ASP A 691 25.64 31.86 8.15
N GLN A 692 25.42 30.60 8.50
CA GLN A 692 26.07 30.01 9.68
C GLN A 692 27.58 29.89 9.38
N GLU A 693 28.41 30.71 10.04
CA GLU A 693 29.88 30.51 10.08
C GLU A 693 30.28 29.17 10.70
#